data_AF-A0A0S8F0I8-F1
#
_entry.id   AF-A0A0S8F0I8-F1
#
_cell.length_a   1.000
_cell.length_b   1.000
_cell.length_c   1.000
_cell.angle_alpha   90.00
_cell.angle_beta   90.00
_cell.angle_gamma   90.00
#
_symmetry.space_group_name_H-M   'P 1'
#
loop_
_entity.id
_entity.type
_entity.pdbx_description
1 polymer ?
#
loop_
_entity_poly.entity_id
_entity_poly.type
_entity_poly.pdbx_seq_one_letter_code
_entity_poly.pdbx_strand_id
1 'polypeptide(L)'
;MIIRTRSLVCGRAPKRVVHIALVSAFALFVTPFAAAQVTTDGEPPASTQPGAETGATNIESGVPAGDESRTLAEVVNPALRPERLTRNLEFPGIRWGSFLAYPEISAAIMHDDNIYAERRNENTDYISIFSPLITLESDWEQNSLKLDAGADIDRYHDFPQEDVVDYWLGADGRLDASESVKLFGGVRWVQDHEDRGAPDSFGPFVAAEPTVYEQAAADLGALVRMGSVSLRLGTTYDHFDYQDVPRVDGEIINLDDRDRDMYSFGGRVSLRASQSADFFVQYATDTRDYNTSPDKNGFERDSEGYRSAAGVRLKNARRTLIAEFYGGWMSQKYEDPRFEDLGEPYFGADLLWRPTSRISFSAFIDRALEESTLDDVSGYLDTTYGVRAERKLTRNLTANGRFAYTRSEFEGSERLDTIIDAGAGLRYFISPTVYLAADYRLIDRDSNEISSVTCCQYARDQVMLSIGVTPGRSEAYSLSPDPYAAALQLPEPNDFSGFYLGTALGYGTAQTVTVGGRGESGSDVGQMGDDGGNIGIFAGIGTAKSRWYVGAEVEVEASETEWYHQKDKANARTAYVQKHGAYGVGLRLGRVLERGQVLYIRGMAMRTEFHAYYAQNDSTSDAYDETEEVSGTRLGFGVDIPSGDNLFIRIEYAYSNYKLYDVSYLSTGGTSNEAFNDEENLARLGIGWTFGAGGQVAPEVAADPVSGFYAGAQVGPATLESRLSGYHIDSGSTTPKSFIGDFSDQGWAPGAFFGYGFNLERWYLGVELEANTSDARWEHIREQPGGGGRDFSVEKKSDYGGSLRAGYSFRNATMLYVRAGMVRGRFNTTYNKGVSTGQFIDRTDTLSGVRTGFGAEIPVGDATFLRFDFTHTIYESFSFVTGHGGGANADSMEFDNSENLFRLGLGFRF
;
A
#
# COMPACT_ATOMS: atom_id res chain seq x y z
N MET A 1 -35.00 41.16 43.90
CA MET A 1 -36.47 41.01 43.91
C MET A 1 -36.93 40.85 42.46
N ILE A 2 -37.82 39.90 42.20
CA ILE A 2 -38.43 39.57 40.88
C ILE A 2 -37.47 38.95 39.83
N ILE A 3 -37.82 37.71 39.50
CA ILE A 3 -37.25 36.78 38.51
C ILE A 3 -37.79 37.10 37.11
N ARG A 4 -37.03 36.82 36.03
CA ARG A 4 -37.58 36.15 34.84
C ARG A 4 -36.54 35.49 33.94
N THR A 5 -36.73 34.19 33.72
CA THR A 5 -36.04 33.34 32.74
C THR A 5 -36.63 33.48 31.33
N ARG A 6 -35.81 33.17 30.32
CA ARG A 6 -36.23 32.55 29.06
C ARG A 6 -35.16 31.53 28.64
N SER A 7 -35.60 30.38 28.14
CA SER A 7 -34.71 29.44 27.45
C SER A 7 -34.50 29.87 26.00
N LEU A 8 -33.41 29.39 25.41
CA LEU A 8 -33.22 29.30 23.97
C LEU A 8 -33.13 27.82 23.61
N VAL A 9 -34.09 27.35 22.81
CA VAL A 9 -34.05 26.03 22.18
C VAL A 9 -33.42 26.23 20.82
N CYS A 10 -32.26 25.64 20.57
CA CYS A 10 -31.63 25.64 19.25
C CYS A 10 -31.96 24.31 18.54
N GLY A 11 -32.95 24.32 17.66
CA GLY A 11 -33.24 23.19 16.78
C GLY A 11 -32.50 23.33 15.46
N ARG A 12 -31.59 22.39 15.14
CA ARG A 12 -30.96 22.28 13.81
C ARG A 12 -32.07 22.09 12.77
N ALA A 13 -32.08 22.92 11.72
CA ALA A 13 -33.11 22.84 10.67
C ALA A 13 -32.73 21.78 9.63
N PRO A 14 -33.68 21.01 9.07
CA PRO A 14 -33.36 20.05 8.02
C PRO A 14 -32.92 20.77 6.74
N LYS A 15 -31.68 20.49 6.27
CA LYS A 15 -31.19 20.93 4.96
C LYS A 15 -32.17 20.42 3.89
N ARG A 16 -32.87 21.32 3.19
CA ARG A 16 -33.79 20.93 2.11
C ARG A 16 -32.99 20.48 0.89
N VAL A 17 -33.38 19.35 0.30
CA VAL A 17 -32.93 18.94 -1.04
C VAL A 17 -33.23 20.05 -2.04
N VAL A 18 -32.20 20.61 -2.67
CA VAL A 18 -32.34 21.56 -3.79
C VAL A 18 -31.84 20.89 -5.06
N HIS A 19 -32.77 20.51 -5.94
CA HIS A 19 -32.41 20.17 -7.31
C HIS A 19 -31.91 21.43 -8.04
N ILE A 20 -30.69 21.41 -8.56
CA ILE A 20 -30.20 22.36 -9.57
C ILE A 20 -29.70 21.56 -10.77
N ALA A 21 -30.03 22.02 -11.97
CA ALA A 21 -29.53 21.50 -13.23
C ALA A 21 -29.06 22.67 -14.12
N LEU A 22 -28.25 22.33 -15.14
CA LEU A 22 -27.74 23.18 -16.22
C LEU A 22 -26.58 24.18 -15.93
N VAL A 23 -25.37 23.76 -16.35
CA VAL A 23 -24.68 24.26 -17.57
C VAL A 23 -24.14 25.71 -17.62
N SER A 24 -22.85 25.81 -18.02
CA SER A 24 -22.13 26.88 -18.78
C SER A 24 -21.13 27.85 -18.12
N ALA A 25 -19.95 27.88 -18.76
CA ALA A 25 -19.13 29.05 -19.17
C ALA A 25 -17.86 29.48 -18.38
N PHE A 26 -16.73 29.41 -19.12
CA PHE A 26 -15.44 30.10 -18.89
C PHE A 26 -15.53 31.63 -19.08
N ALA A 27 -14.64 32.42 -18.42
CA ALA A 27 -13.90 33.53 -19.07
C ALA A 27 -12.76 34.17 -18.20
N LEU A 28 -11.54 34.18 -18.75
CA LEU A 28 -10.42 35.15 -18.67
C LEU A 28 -10.26 36.15 -17.49
N PHE A 29 -9.00 36.34 -17.05
CA PHE A 29 -8.19 37.53 -17.43
C PHE A 29 -6.66 37.33 -17.20
N VAL A 30 -5.82 38.05 -17.96
CA VAL A 30 -4.34 37.98 -17.96
C VAL A 30 -3.75 39.35 -18.32
N THR A 31 -2.62 39.78 -17.72
CA THR A 31 -1.50 40.52 -18.38
C THR A 31 -0.31 40.78 -17.42
N PRO A 32 0.94 40.98 -17.91
CA PRO A 32 2.15 40.76 -17.09
C PRO A 32 3.17 41.94 -17.03
N PHE A 33 4.31 41.71 -16.38
CA PHE A 33 5.59 42.43 -16.60
C PHE A 33 6.71 41.43 -16.95
N ALA A 34 7.84 41.89 -17.52
CA ALA A 34 8.79 41.05 -18.27
C ALA A 34 10.27 41.50 -18.19
N ALA A 35 11.15 40.77 -18.92
CA ALA A 35 12.60 40.96 -19.15
C ALA A 35 13.55 40.44 -18.03
N ALA A 36 14.73 39.86 -18.31
CA ALA A 36 15.32 39.42 -19.60
C ALA A 36 16.40 38.32 -19.43
N GLN A 37 16.78 37.69 -20.55
CA GLN A 37 17.62 36.48 -20.71
C GLN A 37 19.13 36.77 -20.91
N VAL A 38 19.98 35.77 -20.60
CA VAL A 38 21.29 35.42 -21.22
C VAL A 38 21.53 33.91 -20.92
N THR A 39 21.36 32.89 -21.79
CA THR A 39 22.12 32.41 -23.00
C THR A 39 23.61 32.08 -22.78
N THR A 40 24.22 30.93 -23.14
CA THR A 40 23.81 29.54 -23.56
C THR A 40 24.92 28.56 -23.01
N ASP A 41 25.35 27.36 -23.47
CA ASP A 41 25.23 26.55 -24.70
C ASP A 41 25.76 25.09 -24.50
N GLY A 42 25.72 24.20 -25.51
CA GLY A 42 26.69 23.09 -25.66
C GLY A 42 26.29 21.61 -25.44
N GLU A 43 25.64 20.98 -26.43
CA GLU A 43 25.39 19.53 -26.64
C GLU A 43 26.63 18.65 -27.04
N PRO A 44 26.57 17.30 -27.29
CA PRO A 44 25.71 16.15 -26.87
C PRO A 44 26.60 14.92 -26.37
N PRO A 45 26.63 13.64 -26.86
CA PRO A 45 25.66 12.60 -27.33
C PRO A 45 25.88 11.16 -26.71
N ALA A 46 25.40 10.08 -27.39
CA ALA A 46 25.86 8.66 -27.43
C ALA A 46 25.11 7.53 -26.63
N SER A 47 25.32 6.26 -27.02
CA SER A 47 24.44 5.09 -26.74
C SER A 47 25.06 3.66 -26.97
N THR A 48 24.33 2.60 -26.55
CA THR A 48 24.47 1.10 -26.74
C THR A 48 24.78 0.16 -25.53
N GLN A 49 23.83 -0.78 -25.29
CA GLN A 49 23.48 -1.70 -24.15
C GLN A 49 21.97 -1.48 -23.79
N PRO A 50 21.13 -2.40 -23.22
CA PRO A 50 21.37 -3.65 -22.48
C PRO A 50 20.91 -4.97 -23.14
N GLY A 51 21.14 -6.04 -22.37
CA GLY A 51 20.30 -7.23 -22.19
C GLY A 51 20.62 -7.78 -20.79
N ALA A 52 20.46 -6.93 -19.76
CA ALA A 52 21.51 -6.75 -18.75
C ALA A 52 21.06 -6.00 -17.48
N GLU A 53 20.67 -6.76 -16.45
CA GLU A 53 20.11 -6.30 -15.19
C GLU A 53 20.57 -7.27 -14.06
N THR A 54 21.74 -7.03 -13.45
CA THR A 54 22.22 -7.70 -12.21
C THR A 54 23.12 -6.75 -11.42
N GLY A 55 22.53 -5.64 -10.98
CA GLY A 55 23.18 -4.58 -10.20
C GLY A 55 22.30 -3.35 -10.04
N ALA A 56 20.98 -3.61 -9.92
CA ALA A 56 20.17 -2.95 -8.90
C ALA A 56 20.08 -3.91 -7.69
N THR A 57 21.26 -4.35 -7.22
CA THR A 57 21.54 -4.84 -5.86
C THR A 57 21.24 -3.71 -4.90
N ASN A 58 19.94 -3.43 -4.70
CA ASN A 58 19.52 -2.48 -3.68
C ASN A 58 20.16 -2.93 -2.36
N ILE A 59 20.58 -1.97 -1.55
CA ILE A 59 20.82 -2.29 -0.15
C ILE A 59 19.41 -2.50 0.39
N GLU A 60 19.03 -3.76 0.57
CA GLU A 60 17.67 -4.17 0.92
C GLU A 60 17.56 -4.22 2.44
N SER A 61 17.86 -3.06 3.05
CA SER A 61 17.63 -2.75 4.47
C SER A 61 16.11 -2.56 4.70
N GLY A 62 15.38 -3.67 4.67
CA GLY A 62 13.91 -3.75 4.61
C GLY A 62 13.33 -3.32 3.24
N VAL A 63 12.10 -3.67 2.83
CA VAL A 63 10.94 -4.33 3.48
C VAL A 63 11.27 -5.55 4.36
N PRO A 64 10.62 -5.76 5.53
CA PRO A 64 10.34 -7.10 6.02
C PRO A 64 9.30 -7.72 5.07
N ALA A 65 9.75 -8.14 3.90
CA ALA A 65 9.20 -9.35 3.33
C ALA A 65 9.82 -10.47 4.17
N GLY A 66 9.02 -11.31 4.81
CA GLY A 66 9.57 -12.53 5.39
C GLY A 66 10.22 -13.35 4.28
N ASP A 67 11.52 -13.64 4.40
CA ASP A 67 12.17 -14.76 3.70
C ASP A 67 11.93 -16.08 4.49
N GLU A 68 10.84 -16.10 5.28
CA GLU A 68 10.22 -17.24 5.96
C GLU A 68 9.76 -18.27 4.92
N SER A 69 10.57 -19.33 4.75
CA SER A 69 10.42 -20.42 3.77
C SER A 69 10.42 -20.01 2.29
N ARG A 70 11.17 -20.77 1.48
CA ARG A 70 10.89 -20.87 0.03
C ARG A 70 9.59 -21.66 -0.18
N THR A 71 8.44 -21.06 0.15
CA THR A 71 7.16 -21.78 0.14
C THR A 71 6.97 -22.49 -1.20
N LEU A 72 6.48 -23.74 -1.20
CA LEU A 72 6.53 -24.59 -2.40
C LEU A 72 5.74 -24.00 -3.61
N ALA A 73 4.97 -22.93 -3.42
CA ALA A 73 4.54 -22.08 -4.54
C ALA A 73 5.72 -21.56 -5.39
N GLU A 74 6.80 -21.01 -4.82
CA GLU A 74 8.02 -20.62 -5.53
C GLU A 74 8.70 -21.83 -6.22
N VAL A 75 8.82 -22.94 -5.49
CA VAL A 75 9.53 -24.14 -5.95
C VAL A 75 8.75 -24.90 -7.03
N VAL A 76 7.45 -24.61 -7.22
CA VAL A 76 6.60 -25.09 -8.34
C VAL A 76 6.27 -23.99 -9.37
N ASN A 77 6.39 -22.72 -9.00
CA ASN A 77 6.21 -21.53 -9.82
C ASN A 77 7.34 -20.52 -9.55
N PRO A 78 8.50 -20.63 -10.22
CA PRO A 78 9.57 -19.64 -10.05
C PRO A 78 9.11 -18.30 -10.62
N ALA A 79 8.76 -17.38 -9.71
CA ALA A 79 8.12 -16.08 -9.95
C ALA A 79 8.88 -15.26 -11.00
N LEU A 80 8.43 -15.39 -12.25
CA LEU A 80 8.94 -14.78 -13.50
C LEU A 80 10.47 -14.70 -13.71
N ARG A 81 11.29 -15.41 -12.92
CA ARG A 81 12.76 -15.49 -13.03
C ARG A 81 13.11 -15.98 -14.45
N PRO A 82 13.82 -15.19 -15.29
CA PRO A 82 13.97 -15.50 -16.70
C PRO A 82 14.83 -16.75 -16.93
N GLU A 83 14.27 -17.77 -17.60
CA GLU A 83 14.98 -19.00 -18.01
C GLU A 83 16.15 -18.66 -18.97
N ARG A 84 17.32 -18.29 -18.41
CA ARG A 84 18.62 -18.09 -19.05
C ARG A 84 18.57 -17.29 -20.38
N LEU A 85 18.07 -16.05 -20.36
CA LEU A 85 17.98 -15.19 -21.55
C LEU A 85 18.76 -13.89 -21.42
N THR A 86 19.58 -13.63 -22.45
CA THR A 86 20.60 -12.58 -22.59
C THR A 86 21.75 -12.62 -21.58
N ARG A 87 22.99 -12.58 -22.09
CA ARG A 87 24.20 -12.36 -21.30
C ARG A 87 24.15 -10.95 -20.73
N ASN A 88 24.42 -10.80 -19.45
CA ASN A 88 24.44 -9.50 -18.82
C ASN A 88 25.56 -8.61 -19.39
N LEU A 89 25.18 -7.61 -20.18
CA LEU A 89 26.07 -6.65 -20.83
C LEU A 89 26.55 -5.52 -19.89
N GLU A 90 25.87 -5.31 -18.77
CA GLU A 90 26.29 -4.33 -17.76
C GLU A 90 27.25 -4.98 -16.79
N PHE A 91 26.88 -6.11 -16.19
CA PHE A 91 27.72 -6.87 -15.27
C PHE A 91 28.03 -8.24 -15.90
N PRO A 92 29.00 -8.34 -16.85
CA PRO A 92 29.37 -9.60 -17.48
C PRO A 92 30.02 -10.63 -16.54
N GLY A 93 30.27 -10.25 -15.29
CA GLY A 93 30.89 -11.11 -14.27
C GLY A 93 32.41 -11.23 -14.43
N ILE A 94 33.10 -11.47 -13.33
CA ILE A 94 34.54 -11.72 -13.30
C ILE A 94 34.76 -13.21 -13.56
N ARG A 95 35.32 -13.58 -14.72
CA ARG A 95 35.59 -15.00 -15.02
C ARG A 95 36.61 -15.59 -14.03
N TRP A 96 36.16 -16.55 -13.23
CA TRP A 96 36.97 -17.34 -12.31
C TRP A 96 36.89 -18.82 -12.71
N GLY A 97 37.83 -19.26 -13.57
CA GLY A 97 37.81 -20.63 -14.11
C GLY A 97 36.57 -20.88 -14.99
N SER A 98 35.72 -21.80 -14.53
CA SER A 98 34.42 -22.17 -15.13
C SER A 98 33.21 -21.57 -14.38
N PHE A 99 33.43 -20.44 -13.70
CA PHE A 99 32.41 -19.62 -13.06
C PHE A 99 32.55 -18.14 -13.47
N LEU A 100 31.46 -17.40 -13.35
CA LEU A 100 31.41 -15.93 -13.33
C LEU A 100 31.15 -15.50 -11.90
N ALA A 101 32.04 -14.68 -11.35
CA ALA A 101 31.92 -14.12 -10.01
C ALA A 101 31.35 -12.70 -10.07
N TYR A 102 30.37 -12.42 -9.23
CA TYR A 102 29.74 -11.12 -9.04
C TYR A 102 29.91 -10.73 -7.56
N PRO A 103 31.10 -10.24 -7.16
CA PRO A 103 31.29 -9.66 -5.85
C PRO A 103 30.72 -8.24 -5.80
N GLU A 104 30.12 -7.89 -4.67
CA GLU A 104 29.71 -6.55 -4.30
C GLU A 104 30.08 -6.29 -2.83
N ILE A 105 30.41 -5.04 -2.50
CA ILE A 105 30.53 -4.59 -1.11
C ILE A 105 29.91 -3.20 -1.04
N SER A 106 28.98 -2.99 -0.12
CA SER A 106 28.40 -1.67 0.17
C SER A 106 28.75 -1.21 1.59
N ALA A 107 28.57 0.09 1.83
CA ALA A 107 28.47 0.67 3.16
C ALA A 107 27.43 1.81 3.10
N ALA A 108 26.55 1.90 4.09
CA ALA A 108 25.50 2.90 4.16
C ALA A 108 25.36 3.51 5.55
N ILE A 109 24.69 4.67 5.59
CA ILE A 109 24.12 5.25 6.80
C ILE A 109 22.64 5.43 6.53
N MET A 110 21.81 4.80 7.36
CA MET A 110 20.38 5.05 7.47
C MET A 110 20.12 6.03 8.62
N HIS A 111 19.07 6.84 8.49
CA HIS A 111 18.33 7.45 9.59
C HIS A 111 16.97 6.77 9.68
N ASP A 112 16.59 6.30 10.85
CA ASP A 112 15.24 5.84 11.19
C ASP A 112 14.71 6.74 12.31
N ASP A 113 13.43 7.11 12.27
CA ASP A 113 12.80 7.94 13.30
C ASP A 113 12.11 7.15 14.41
N ASN A 114 11.88 5.83 14.23
CA ASN A 114 11.16 4.98 15.16
C ASN A 114 11.66 3.52 15.14
N ILE A 115 12.92 3.30 15.53
CA ILE A 115 13.60 1.99 15.49
C ILE A 115 12.80 0.89 16.21
N TYR A 116 12.06 1.25 17.26
CA TYR A 116 11.32 0.31 18.10
C TYR A 116 9.90 -0.02 17.62
N ALA A 117 9.43 0.53 16.49
CA ALA A 117 8.07 0.30 15.99
C ALA A 117 7.00 0.67 17.06
N GLU A 118 7.23 1.77 17.77
CA GLU A 118 6.33 2.23 18.83
C GLU A 118 5.32 3.24 18.26
N ARG A 119 4.04 3.10 18.61
CA ARG A 119 2.99 4.10 18.27
C ARG A 119 3.26 5.49 18.86
N ARG A 120 4.10 5.56 19.91
CA ARG A 120 4.28 6.72 20.79
C ARG A 120 5.65 6.69 21.44
N ASN A 121 6.24 7.88 21.65
CA ASN A 121 7.59 8.05 22.19
C ASN A 121 8.70 7.50 21.26
N GLU A 122 8.43 7.56 19.96
CA GLU A 122 9.31 7.18 18.84
C GLU A 122 10.79 7.47 19.11
N ASN A 123 11.63 6.43 18.97
CA ASN A 123 13.07 6.50 19.18
C ASN A 123 13.81 6.52 17.84
N THR A 124 14.54 7.60 17.57
CA THR A 124 15.32 7.78 16.34
C THR A 124 16.79 7.40 16.55
N ASP A 125 17.42 6.80 15.54
CA ASP A 125 18.87 6.54 15.52
C ASP A 125 19.44 6.62 14.09
N TYR A 126 20.76 6.72 13.99
CA TYR A 126 21.51 6.50 12.76
C TYR A 126 22.10 5.09 12.75
N ILE A 127 21.76 4.29 11.75
CA ILE A 127 22.23 2.91 11.60
C ILE A 127 23.36 2.90 10.55
N SER A 128 24.50 2.30 10.87
CA SER A 128 25.60 2.07 9.92
C SER A 128 25.61 0.64 9.43
N ILE A 129 25.32 0.47 8.15
CA ILE A 129 25.09 -0.81 7.47
C ILE A 129 26.31 -1.17 6.62
N PHE A 130 26.77 -2.42 6.65
CA PHE A 130 27.86 -2.91 5.80
C PHE A 130 27.54 -4.27 5.16
N SER A 131 27.24 -4.25 3.85
CA SER A 131 26.77 -5.43 3.11
C SER A 131 27.83 -6.01 2.15
N PRO A 132 28.61 -7.03 2.54
CA PRO A 132 29.41 -7.83 1.60
C PRO A 132 28.56 -8.93 0.93
N LEU A 133 28.68 -9.07 -0.39
CA LEU A 133 28.00 -10.10 -1.19
C LEU A 133 28.95 -10.73 -2.22
N ILE A 134 28.84 -12.03 -2.45
CA ILE A 134 29.44 -12.70 -3.61
C ILE A 134 28.51 -13.77 -4.18
N THR A 135 28.24 -13.67 -5.48
CA THR A 135 27.57 -14.74 -6.26
C THR A 135 28.56 -15.36 -7.25
N LEU A 136 28.55 -16.69 -7.38
CA LEU A 136 29.32 -17.48 -8.35
C LEU A 136 28.38 -18.29 -9.24
N GLU A 137 28.26 -17.95 -10.53
CA GLU A 137 27.45 -18.71 -11.49
C GLU A 137 28.33 -19.56 -12.43
N SER A 138 28.00 -20.83 -12.61
CA SER A 138 28.68 -21.72 -13.55
C SER A 138 28.56 -21.23 -15.01
N ASP A 139 29.67 -21.20 -15.77
CA ASP A 139 29.67 -20.77 -17.17
C ASP A 139 29.27 -21.87 -18.18
N TRP A 140 28.86 -23.04 -17.69
CA TRP A 140 28.76 -24.30 -18.44
C TRP A 140 27.62 -24.28 -19.49
N GLU A 141 27.82 -24.92 -20.64
CA GLU A 141 26.79 -24.93 -21.71
C GLU A 141 25.52 -25.67 -21.27
N GLN A 142 25.68 -26.86 -20.68
CA GLN A 142 24.63 -27.71 -20.11
C GLN A 142 24.75 -27.71 -18.58
N ASN A 143 23.63 -27.92 -17.88
CA ASN A 143 23.51 -27.83 -16.41
C ASN A 143 23.70 -26.39 -15.90
N SER A 144 23.55 -26.17 -14.60
CA SER A 144 24.07 -24.98 -13.91
C SER A 144 24.25 -25.24 -12.42
N LEU A 145 25.20 -24.52 -11.82
CA LEU A 145 25.37 -24.36 -10.38
C LEU A 145 25.53 -22.86 -10.09
N LYS A 146 24.71 -22.33 -9.19
CA LYS A 146 24.89 -21.02 -8.55
C LYS A 146 25.31 -21.28 -7.11
N LEU A 147 26.30 -20.51 -6.63
CA LEU A 147 26.62 -20.37 -5.21
C LEU A 147 26.50 -18.90 -4.87
N ASP A 148 26.07 -18.57 -3.66
CA ASP A 148 26.04 -17.20 -3.17
C ASP A 148 26.30 -17.17 -1.67
N ALA A 149 26.92 -16.10 -1.20
CA ALA A 149 27.08 -15.82 0.21
C ALA A 149 27.06 -14.31 0.43
N GLY A 150 26.38 -13.86 1.48
CA GLY A 150 26.33 -12.46 1.85
C GLY A 150 26.09 -12.27 3.34
N ALA A 151 26.19 -11.03 3.78
CA ALA A 151 25.81 -10.59 5.11
C ALA A 151 25.37 -9.14 5.08
N ASP A 152 24.59 -8.74 6.07
CA ASP A 152 24.29 -7.37 6.44
C ASP A 152 24.67 -7.18 7.93
N ILE A 153 25.26 -6.03 8.25
CA ILE A 153 25.96 -5.79 9.52
C ILE A 153 25.60 -4.39 9.96
N ASP A 154 24.60 -4.31 10.84
CA ASP A 154 23.91 -3.07 11.16
C ASP A 154 24.30 -2.59 12.55
N ARG A 155 24.76 -1.34 12.62
CA ARG A 155 25.35 -0.78 13.85
C ARG A 155 24.67 0.51 14.24
N TYR A 156 23.93 0.46 15.35
CA TYR A 156 23.15 1.54 15.92
C TYR A 156 24.09 2.49 16.70
N HIS A 157 23.85 3.80 16.64
CA HIS A 157 24.78 4.80 17.18
C HIS A 157 24.45 5.17 18.63
N ASP A 158 23.17 5.32 18.95
CA ASP A 158 22.68 5.60 20.30
C ASP A 158 22.10 4.34 20.99
N PHE A 159 21.68 3.31 20.22
CA PHE A 159 21.07 2.06 20.75
C PHE A 159 21.83 0.76 20.38
N PRO A 160 23.11 0.58 20.78
CA PRO A 160 23.97 -0.53 20.33
C PRO A 160 23.57 -1.94 20.83
N GLN A 161 22.52 -2.07 21.63
CA GLN A 161 21.87 -3.36 21.93
C GLN A 161 20.95 -3.86 20.79
N GLU A 162 20.71 -3.03 19.77
CA GLU A 162 20.03 -3.43 18.52
C GLU A 162 21.03 -3.86 17.42
N ASP A 163 22.33 -4.02 17.73
CA ASP A 163 23.41 -4.37 16.79
C ASP A 163 23.29 -5.80 16.20
N VAL A 164 22.48 -5.98 15.14
CA VAL A 164 22.27 -7.28 14.46
C VAL A 164 23.38 -7.67 13.48
N VAL A 165 23.44 -8.94 13.10
CA VAL A 165 24.35 -9.49 12.08
C VAL A 165 23.63 -10.61 11.34
N ASP A 166 23.14 -10.30 10.16
CA ASP A 166 22.35 -11.23 9.35
C ASP A 166 23.25 -11.76 8.23
N TYR A 167 23.16 -13.05 7.89
CA TYR A 167 24.02 -13.65 6.87
C TYR A 167 23.38 -14.85 6.19
N TRP A 168 23.80 -15.12 4.95
CA TRP A 168 23.31 -16.26 4.18
C TRP A 168 24.38 -16.96 3.36
N LEU A 169 24.15 -18.24 3.11
CA LEU A 169 24.92 -19.11 2.22
C LEU A 169 23.96 -19.95 1.38
N GLY A 170 23.99 -19.80 0.06
CA GLY A 170 23.12 -20.48 -0.90
C GLY A 170 23.87 -21.31 -1.94
N ALA A 171 23.25 -22.41 -2.38
CA ALA A 171 23.72 -23.23 -3.49
C ALA A 171 22.55 -23.81 -4.31
N ASP A 172 22.24 -23.23 -5.48
CA ASP A 172 21.20 -23.70 -6.40
C ASP A 172 21.79 -24.54 -7.55
N GLY A 173 21.36 -25.79 -7.69
CA GLY A 173 21.82 -26.74 -8.71
C GLY A 173 20.75 -27.15 -9.74
N ARG A 174 21.16 -27.42 -10.98
CA ARG A 174 20.28 -27.93 -12.05
C ARG A 174 21.02 -28.86 -13.01
N LEU A 175 20.48 -30.07 -13.21
CA LEU A 175 20.97 -31.09 -14.12
C LEU A 175 20.01 -31.24 -15.32
N ASP A 176 20.48 -30.95 -16.53
CA ASP A 176 19.74 -31.19 -17.77
C ASP A 176 19.89 -32.65 -18.20
N ALA A 177 19.20 -33.55 -17.50
CA ALA A 177 19.28 -35.01 -17.72
C ALA A 177 18.84 -35.45 -19.14
N SER A 178 17.94 -34.68 -19.78
CA SER A 178 17.66 -34.76 -21.22
C SER A 178 16.99 -33.47 -21.72
N GLU A 179 16.78 -33.33 -23.03
CA GLU A 179 16.01 -32.21 -23.62
C GLU A 179 14.61 -32.03 -22.97
N SER A 180 14.00 -33.14 -22.55
CA SER A 180 12.66 -33.18 -21.95
C SER A 180 12.66 -33.23 -20.42
N VAL A 181 13.79 -33.49 -19.76
CA VAL A 181 13.85 -33.68 -18.30
C VAL A 181 14.98 -32.86 -17.70
N LYS A 182 14.60 -31.87 -16.89
CA LYS A 182 15.52 -31.14 -16.01
C LYS A 182 15.28 -31.59 -14.57
N LEU A 183 16.34 -31.90 -13.84
CA LEU A 183 16.31 -32.00 -12.38
C LEU A 183 16.89 -30.71 -11.81
N PHE A 184 16.41 -30.28 -10.66
CA PHE A 184 16.91 -29.11 -9.92
C PHE A 184 16.81 -29.36 -8.43
N GLY A 185 17.56 -28.59 -7.65
CA GLY A 185 17.49 -28.60 -6.20
C GLY A 185 18.44 -27.56 -5.61
N GLY A 186 18.16 -27.10 -4.40
CA GLY A 186 18.92 -26.07 -3.71
C GLY A 186 19.17 -26.42 -2.25
N VAL A 187 20.15 -25.76 -1.65
CA VAL A 187 20.29 -25.62 -0.19
C VAL A 187 20.58 -24.16 0.16
N ARG A 188 20.05 -23.68 1.27
CA ARG A 188 20.28 -22.34 1.84
C ARG A 188 20.42 -22.47 3.36
N TRP A 189 21.32 -21.69 3.92
CA TRP A 189 21.42 -21.45 5.36
C TRP A 189 21.40 -19.94 5.56
N VAL A 190 20.60 -19.46 6.50
CA VAL A 190 20.45 -18.05 6.88
C VAL A 190 20.58 -17.95 8.39
N GLN A 191 21.18 -16.86 8.87
CA GLN A 191 20.90 -16.30 10.19
C GLN A 191 20.31 -14.91 9.95
N ASP A 192 19.20 -14.60 10.59
CA ASP A 192 18.42 -13.37 10.41
C ASP A 192 17.80 -12.95 11.76
N HIS A 193 17.07 -11.84 11.80
CA HIS A 193 16.44 -11.35 13.02
C HIS A 193 14.96 -10.96 12.84
N GLU A 194 14.21 -10.92 13.95
CA GLU A 194 12.86 -10.35 13.97
C GLU A 194 12.91 -8.84 14.13
N ASP A 195 12.45 -8.10 13.11
CA ASP A 195 12.20 -6.65 13.23
C ASP A 195 11.32 -6.38 14.47
N ARG A 196 11.66 -5.35 15.26
CA ARG A 196 10.87 -4.89 16.42
C ARG A 196 9.39 -4.62 16.08
N GLY A 197 9.07 -4.39 14.81
CA GLY A 197 7.72 -4.20 14.27
C GLY A 197 7.04 -5.45 13.69
N ALA A 198 7.59 -6.66 13.88
CA ALA A 198 6.95 -7.94 13.51
C ALA A 198 5.90 -8.39 14.56
N PRO A 199 4.88 -9.21 14.20
CA PRO A 199 3.72 -9.46 15.07
C PRO A 199 4.03 -10.17 16.39
N ASP A 200 4.98 -11.11 16.36
CA ASP A 200 5.46 -11.92 17.49
C ASP A 200 6.61 -11.24 18.26
N SER A 201 7.13 -10.11 17.76
CA SER A 201 8.37 -9.52 18.26
C SER A 201 8.21 -8.94 19.67
N PHE A 202 9.20 -9.20 20.52
CA PHE A 202 9.23 -8.65 21.87
C PHE A 202 9.69 -7.18 21.84
N GLY A 203 8.80 -6.27 22.18
CA GLY A 203 9.10 -4.84 22.30
C GLY A 203 10.19 -4.51 23.34
N PRO A 204 10.78 -3.30 23.29
CA PRO A 204 11.99 -2.93 24.04
C PRO A 204 11.85 -2.92 25.56
N PHE A 205 10.63 -2.92 26.09
CA PHE A 205 10.37 -3.05 27.53
C PHE A 205 10.34 -4.50 28.02
N VAL A 206 10.49 -5.48 27.12
CA VAL A 206 10.52 -6.91 27.43
C VAL A 206 11.88 -7.50 27.03
N ALA A 207 12.22 -7.51 25.74
CA ALA A 207 13.48 -8.05 25.24
C ALA A 207 14.56 -6.95 25.11
N ALA A 208 15.74 -7.19 25.68
CA ALA A 208 16.84 -6.24 25.74
C ALA A 208 17.62 -6.08 24.42
N GLU A 209 17.47 -7.03 23.49
CA GLU A 209 18.04 -7.09 22.14
C GLU A 209 17.02 -7.78 21.20
N PRO A 210 17.14 -7.67 19.86
CA PRO A 210 16.24 -8.34 18.91
C PRO A 210 16.33 -9.88 18.98
N THR A 211 15.25 -10.58 18.63
CA THR A 211 15.30 -12.04 18.42
C THR A 211 16.15 -12.35 17.20
N VAL A 212 17.10 -13.29 17.33
CA VAL A 212 17.87 -13.85 16.19
C VAL A 212 17.40 -15.28 15.95
N TYR A 213 17.31 -15.70 14.69
CA TYR A 213 17.01 -17.08 14.32
C TYR A 213 17.92 -17.59 13.19
N GLU A 214 18.15 -18.91 13.15
CA GLU A 214 18.76 -19.58 12.01
C GLU A 214 17.70 -20.34 11.19
N GLN A 215 17.81 -20.29 9.86
CA GLN A 215 16.98 -21.04 8.92
C GLN A 215 17.86 -21.95 8.05
N ALA A 216 17.59 -23.26 8.05
CA ALA A 216 18.23 -24.23 7.15
C ALA A 216 17.21 -24.82 6.16
N ALA A 217 17.33 -24.46 4.89
CA ALA A 217 16.37 -24.78 3.83
C ALA A 217 16.97 -25.66 2.72
N ALA A 218 16.16 -26.56 2.16
CA ALA A 218 16.54 -27.44 1.05
C ALA A 218 15.36 -27.69 0.09
N ASP A 219 15.62 -27.63 -1.22
CA ASP A 219 14.64 -27.95 -2.28
C ASP A 219 15.15 -29.02 -3.24
N LEU A 220 14.22 -29.84 -3.77
CA LEU A 220 14.51 -30.85 -4.79
C LEU A 220 13.32 -31.03 -5.73
N GLY A 221 13.55 -31.06 -7.04
CA GLY A 221 12.46 -31.22 -8.00
C GLY A 221 12.87 -31.64 -9.41
N ALA A 222 11.83 -31.89 -10.22
CA ALA A 222 11.93 -32.35 -11.59
C ALA A 222 10.92 -31.64 -12.50
N LEU A 223 11.38 -31.23 -13.69
CA LEU A 223 10.56 -30.65 -14.75
C LEU A 223 10.60 -31.52 -16.00
N VAL A 224 9.47 -32.15 -16.32
CA VAL A 224 9.27 -33.08 -17.45
C VAL A 224 8.39 -32.42 -18.51
N ARG A 225 8.91 -32.26 -19.73
CA ARG A 225 8.21 -31.65 -20.88
C ARG A 225 7.77 -32.72 -21.89
N MET A 226 6.49 -32.76 -22.20
CA MET A 226 5.80 -33.76 -23.02
C MET A 226 4.95 -33.08 -24.10
N GLY A 227 5.62 -32.56 -25.13
CA GLY A 227 4.97 -31.84 -26.23
C GLY A 227 4.38 -30.49 -25.79
N SER A 228 3.05 -30.40 -25.75
CA SER A 228 2.33 -29.23 -25.22
C SER A 228 2.13 -29.26 -23.71
N VAL A 229 2.31 -30.41 -23.06
CA VAL A 229 2.16 -30.57 -21.61
C VAL A 229 3.53 -30.47 -20.92
N SER A 230 3.57 -29.90 -19.72
CA SER A 230 4.70 -30.06 -18.81
C SER A 230 4.23 -30.39 -17.40
N LEU A 231 4.94 -31.31 -16.75
CA LEU A 231 4.76 -31.66 -15.33
C LEU A 231 5.99 -31.13 -14.57
N ARG A 232 5.75 -30.36 -13.52
CA ARG A 232 6.75 -30.06 -12.48
C ARG A 232 6.36 -30.80 -11.20
N LEU A 233 7.33 -31.41 -10.55
CA LEU A 233 7.23 -31.98 -9.20
C LEU A 233 8.34 -31.36 -8.35
N GLY A 234 8.09 -31.16 -7.06
CA GLY A 234 9.07 -30.62 -6.12
C GLY A 234 8.74 -31.00 -4.68
N THR A 235 9.74 -30.89 -3.82
CA THR A 235 9.62 -31.01 -2.36
C THR A 235 10.54 -29.97 -1.72
N THR A 236 10.12 -29.44 -0.59
CA THR A 236 10.92 -28.54 0.26
C THR A 236 11.00 -29.10 1.67
N TYR A 237 12.09 -28.72 2.34
CA TYR A 237 12.32 -28.84 3.76
C TYR A 237 12.90 -27.50 4.23
N ASP A 238 12.31 -26.91 5.26
CA ASP A 238 12.84 -25.75 5.98
C ASP A 238 12.92 -26.11 7.48
N HIS A 239 13.93 -25.61 8.19
CA HIS A 239 14.13 -25.81 9.62
C HIS A 239 14.48 -24.47 10.26
N PHE A 240 13.84 -24.14 11.38
CA PHE A 240 14.04 -22.89 12.12
C PHE A 240 14.49 -23.18 13.57
N ASP A 241 15.46 -22.40 14.04
CA ASP A 241 16.11 -22.45 15.37
C ASP A 241 16.14 -21.00 15.91
N TYR A 242 15.39 -20.70 16.99
CA TYR A 242 15.22 -19.34 17.54
C TYR A 242 16.05 -19.14 18.81
N GLN A 243 16.92 -18.14 18.82
CA GLN A 243 17.88 -17.93 19.90
C GLN A 243 17.25 -17.26 21.13
N ASP A 244 17.40 -17.88 22.30
CA ASP A 244 17.03 -17.35 23.62
C ASP A 244 17.48 -15.89 23.86
N VAL A 245 16.53 -14.99 24.18
CA VAL A 245 16.76 -13.54 24.26
C VAL A 245 16.80 -13.06 25.73
N PRO A 246 17.75 -12.22 26.15
CA PRO A 246 17.75 -11.63 27.49
C PRO A 246 16.58 -10.64 27.70
N ARG A 247 15.86 -10.82 28.81
CA ARG A 247 14.81 -9.91 29.28
C ARG A 247 15.44 -8.68 29.94
N VAL A 248 14.79 -7.52 29.89
CA VAL A 248 15.34 -6.22 30.38
C VAL A 248 15.77 -6.17 31.85
N ASP A 249 15.35 -7.11 32.70
CA ASP A 249 15.77 -7.24 34.10
C ASP A 249 16.80 -8.37 34.36
N GLY A 250 17.27 -9.04 33.31
CA GLY A 250 18.34 -10.04 33.34
C GLY A 250 17.89 -11.50 33.50
N GLU A 251 16.59 -11.78 33.39
CA GLU A 251 16.11 -13.14 33.10
C GLU A 251 16.28 -13.47 31.59
N ILE A 252 16.02 -14.71 31.19
CA ILE A 252 16.04 -15.15 29.79
C ILE A 252 14.61 -15.44 29.33
N ILE A 253 14.25 -14.98 28.13
CA ILE A 253 13.07 -15.38 27.38
C ILE A 253 13.48 -16.60 26.57
N ASN A 254 12.94 -17.76 26.91
CA ASN A 254 13.25 -19.01 26.21
C ASN A 254 12.38 -19.15 24.95
N LEU A 255 13.01 -19.47 23.81
CA LEU A 255 12.35 -19.52 22.50
C LEU A 255 12.46 -20.89 21.78
N ASP A 256 12.99 -21.92 22.45
CA ASP A 256 12.99 -23.34 22.01
C ASP A 256 11.58 -23.89 21.65
N ASP A 257 10.50 -23.15 21.92
CA ASP A 257 9.12 -23.45 21.58
C ASP A 257 8.61 -22.82 20.27
N ARG A 258 9.50 -22.13 19.54
CA ARG A 258 9.27 -21.59 18.19
C ARG A 258 10.00 -22.40 17.10
N ASP A 259 10.97 -23.20 17.53
CA ASP A 259 11.75 -24.12 16.72
C ASP A 259 10.87 -25.16 16.01
N ARG A 260 11.00 -25.26 14.69
CA ARG A 260 10.13 -26.10 13.85
C ARG A 260 10.82 -26.65 12.62
N ASP A 261 10.46 -27.86 12.25
CA ASP A 261 10.64 -28.41 10.91
C ASP A 261 9.40 -28.11 10.05
N MET A 262 9.59 -27.76 8.78
CA MET A 262 8.51 -27.57 7.82
C MET A 262 8.77 -28.40 6.56
N TYR A 263 7.77 -29.16 6.11
CA TYR A 263 7.86 -30.08 4.99
C TYR A 263 6.73 -29.86 3.99
N SER A 264 7.06 -29.88 2.69
CA SER A 264 6.03 -29.81 1.64
C SER A 264 6.38 -30.66 0.43
N PHE A 265 5.35 -31.22 -0.22
CA PHE A 265 5.44 -31.95 -1.48
C PHE A 265 4.40 -31.41 -2.48
N GLY A 266 4.85 -31.03 -3.67
CA GLY A 266 4.04 -30.30 -4.65
C GLY A 266 4.20 -30.76 -6.09
N GLY A 267 3.14 -30.52 -6.87
CA GLY A 267 3.08 -30.88 -8.29
C GLY A 267 2.20 -29.94 -9.10
N ARG A 268 2.61 -29.68 -10.34
CA ARG A 268 1.92 -28.78 -11.28
C ARG A 268 1.94 -29.31 -12.70
N VAL A 269 0.75 -29.36 -13.31
CA VAL A 269 0.55 -29.74 -14.71
C VAL A 269 0.19 -28.49 -15.49
N SER A 270 0.96 -28.18 -16.53
CA SER A 270 0.73 -27.03 -17.42
C SER A 270 0.46 -27.51 -18.85
N LEU A 271 -0.51 -26.89 -19.52
CA LEU A 271 -0.87 -27.11 -20.92
C LEU A 271 -0.65 -25.83 -21.73
N ARG A 272 0.30 -25.87 -22.66
CA ARG A 272 0.51 -24.82 -23.67
C ARG A 272 -0.64 -24.82 -24.67
N ALA A 273 -1.65 -24.00 -24.42
CA ALA A 273 -2.82 -23.86 -25.29
C ALA A 273 -2.53 -23.02 -26.55
N SER A 274 -1.59 -22.07 -26.47
CA SER A 274 -1.14 -21.28 -27.62
C SER A 274 0.32 -20.85 -27.50
N GLN A 275 0.83 -20.04 -28.44
CA GLN A 275 2.13 -19.39 -28.27
C GLN A 275 2.13 -18.34 -27.15
N SER A 276 0.95 -17.82 -26.77
CA SER A 276 0.79 -16.67 -25.87
C SER A 276 0.12 -17.00 -24.53
N ALA A 277 -0.36 -18.24 -24.34
CA ALA A 277 -1.05 -18.67 -23.13
C ALA A 277 -0.77 -20.16 -22.81
N ASP A 278 -0.40 -20.42 -21.56
CA ASP A 278 -0.38 -21.75 -20.96
C ASP A 278 -1.41 -21.77 -19.80
N PHE A 279 -2.24 -22.81 -19.71
CA PHE A 279 -3.10 -23.05 -18.52
C PHE A 279 -2.41 -24.02 -17.58
N PHE A 280 -2.75 -24.02 -16.29
CA PHE A 280 -2.21 -24.98 -15.33
C PHE A 280 -3.15 -25.32 -14.18
N VAL A 281 -2.86 -26.44 -13.52
CA VAL A 281 -3.40 -26.85 -12.22
C VAL A 281 -2.22 -27.25 -11.34
N GLN A 282 -2.27 -26.90 -10.06
CA GLN A 282 -1.24 -27.21 -9.07
C GLN A 282 -1.83 -27.64 -7.72
N TYR A 283 -1.05 -28.43 -6.98
CA TYR A 283 -1.36 -28.92 -5.64
C TYR A 283 -0.04 -29.02 -4.85
N ALA A 284 -0.06 -28.66 -3.56
CA ALA A 284 1.02 -28.94 -2.61
C ALA A 284 0.44 -29.23 -1.23
N THR A 285 1.12 -30.08 -0.45
CA THR A 285 0.89 -30.22 1.00
C THR A 285 1.54 -29.07 1.77
N ASP A 286 1.25 -28.97 3.05
CA ASP A 286 1.97 -28.13 4.03
C ASP A 286 1.98 -28.92 5.34
N THR A 287 3.11 -29.02 6.02
CA THR A 287 3.29 -29.79 7.26
C THR A 287 4.31 -29.05 8.12
N ARG A 288 3.97 -28.79 9.38
CA ARG A 288 4.75 -27.95 10.30
C ARG A 288 4.81 -28.68 11.64
N ASP A 289 6.01 -29.13 12.02
CA ASP A 289 6.26 -29.97 13.19
C ASP A 289 7.16 -29.19 14.17
N TYR A 290 6.68 -28.91 15.39
CA TYR A 290 7.42 -28.14 16.40
C TYR A 290 8.33 -29.04 17.25
N ASN A 291 9.55 -28.58 17.54
CA ASN A 291 10.52 -29.36 18.33
C ASN A 291 10.11 -29.49 19.81
N THR A 292 9.40 -28.50 20.34
CA THR A 292 8.90 -28.45 21.72
C THR A 292 7.38 -28.30 21.71
N SER A 293 6.67 -29.42 21.88
CA SER A 293 5.21 -29.43 22.02
C SER A 293 4.79 -30.11 23.34
N PRO A 294 3.84 -29.54 24.10
CA PRO A 294 3.19 -28.24 23.87
C PRO A 294 4.11 -27.04 24.17
N ASP A 295 3.76 -25.87 23.63
CA ASP A 295 4.49 -24.60 23.77
C ASP A 295 4.47 -24.01 25.19
N LYS A 296 5.12 -22.84 25.41
CA LYS A 296 5.19 -22.18 26.73
C LYS A 296 3.83 -21.73 27.30
N ASN A 297 2.82 -21.54 26.44
CA ASN A 297 1.44 -21.22 26.81
C ASN A 297 0.59 -22.50 26.98
N GLY A 298 1.10 -23.65 26.51
CA GLY A 298 0.56 -24.99 26.66
C GLY A 298 -0.23 -25.50 25.45
N PHE A 299 0.00 -25.00 24.24
CA PHE A 299 -0.66 -25.43 22.98
C PHE A 299 0.17 -26.42 22.16
N GLU A 300 -0.49 -27.41 21.53
CA GLU A 300 0.14 -28.33 20.58
C GLU A 300 0.09 -27.73 19.15
N ARG A 301 1.19 -27.12 18.69
CA ARG A 301 1.19 -26.28 17.46
C ARG A 301 1.39 -27.03 16.14
N ASP A 302 1.76 -28.32 16.19
CA ASP A 302 1.92 -29.19 15.01
C ASP A 302 0.71 -29.11 14.07
N SER A 303 0.94 -29.06 12.74
CA SER A 303 -0.15 -28.91 11.79
C SER A 303 0.07 -29.56 10.41
N GLU A 304 -1.02 -30.10 9.83
CA GLU A 304 -1.08 -30.66 8.48
C GLU A 304 -2.07 -29.90 7.59
N GLY A 305 -1.72 -29.68 6.32
CA GLY A 305 -2.57 -28.97 5.37
C GLY A 305 -2.22 -29.16 3.90
N TYR A 306 -2.89 -28.40 3.05
CA TYR A 306 -2.66 -28.37 1.60
C TYR A 306 -3.19 -27.10 0.94
N ARG A 307 -2.61 -26.79 -0.23
CA ARG A 307 -3.09 -25.75 -1.15
C ARG A 307 -3.26 -26.30 -2.55
N SER A 308 -4.35 -25.91 -3.22
CA SER A 308 -4.70 -26.36 -4.57
C SER A 308 -5.22 -25.20 -5.41
N ALA A 309 -4.79 -25.07 -6.67
CA ALA A 309 -5.19 -23.95 -7.52
C ALA A 309 -5.17 -24.29 -9.02
N ALA A 310 -5.95 -23.53 -9.80
CA ALA A 310 -5.89 -23.51 -11.25
C ALA A 310 -5.60 -22.09 -11.74
N GLY A 311 -4.93 -21.95 -12.88
CA GLY A 311 -4.48 -20.65 -13.36
C GLY A 311 -4.10 -20.58 -14.83
N VAL A 312 -3.69 -19.37 -15.25
CA VAL A 312 -3.25 -19.07 -16.62
C VAL A 312 -1.99 -18.21 -16.60
N ARG A 313 -1.00 -18.61 -17.41
CA ARG A 313 0.21 -17.84 -17.70
C ARG A 313 0.12 -17.24 -19.09
N LEU A 314 0.08 -15.92 -19.16
CA LEU A 314 0.08 -15.14 -20.38
C LEU A 314 1.50 -14.66 -20.72
N LYS A 315 1.82 -14.61 -22.01
CA LYS A 315 3.09 -14.07 -22.53
C LYS A 315 2.88 -13.48 -23.90
N ASN A 316 3.34 -12.27 -24.16
CA ASN A 316 3.27 -11.71 -25.51
C ASN A 316 4.38 -12.32 -26.40
N ALA A 317 4.21 -12.24 -27.73
CA ALA A 317 5.14 -12.86 -28.69
C ALA A 317 6.59 -12.36 -28.61
N ARG A 318 6.83 -11.19 -28.00
CA ARG A 318 8.16 -10.60 -27.79
C ARG A 318 8.71 -10.83 -26.37
N ARG A 319 7.95 -11.48 -25.48
CA ARG A 319 8.20 -11.66 -24.04
C ARG A 319 8.47 -10.35 -23.27
N THR A 320 7.98 -9.21 -23.77
CA THR A 320 8.02 -7.93 -23.03
C THR A 320 6.90 -7.79 -22.02
N LEU A 321 5.88 -8.65 -22.11
CA LEU A 321 4.86 -8.83 -21.09
C LEU A 321 4.76 -10.33 -20.80
N ILE A 322 4.93 -10.70 -19.53
CA ILE A 322 4.60 -12.00 -18.98
C ILE A 322 3.72 -11.74 -17.75
N ALA A 323 2.62 -12.45 -17.63
CA ALA A 323 1.73 -12.38 -16.48
C ALA A 323 1.25 -13.79 -16.11
N GLU A 324 0.94 -14.02 -14.84
CA GLU A 324 0.35 -15.25 -14.35
C GLU A 324 -0.73 -14.92 -13.31
N PHE A 325 -1.81 -15.70 -13.30
CA PHE A 325 -2.93 -15.52 -12.38
C PHE A 325 -3.46 -16.90 -11.98
N TYR A 326 -3.75 -17.10 -10.69
CA TYR A 326 -4.32 -18.35 -10.18
C TYR A 326 -5.38 -18.12 -9.08
N GLY A 327 -6.26 -19.10 -8.92
CA GLY A 327 -7.28 -19.15 -7.88
C GLY A 327 -7.63 -20.59 -7.51
N GLY A 328 -8.08 -20.79 -6.27
CA GLY A 328 -8.10 -22.09 -5.63
C GLY A 328 -8.49 -22.04 -4.15
N TRP A 329 -7.97 -22.99 -3.37
CA TRP A 329 -8.31 -23.23 -1.98
C TRP A 329 -7.09 -23.71 -1.18
N MET A 330 -6.94 -23.24 0.06
CA MET A 330 -5.99 -23.72 1.07
C MET A 330 -6.72 -24.22 2.32
N SER A 331 -6.09 -25.09 3.08
CA SER A 331 -6.60 -25.55 4.38
C SER A 331 -5.44 -26.07 5.23
N GLN A 332 -5.43 -25.70 6.52
CA GLN A 332 -4.47 -26.14 7.54
C GLN A 332 -5.26 -26.69 8.72
N LYS A 333 -4.70 -27.68 9.42
CA LYS A 333 -5.32 -28.37 10.56
C LYS A 333 -4.29 -28.48 11.68
N TYR A 334 -4.56 -27.86 12.82
CA TYR A 334 -3.69 -27.89 13.99
C TYR A 334 -4.00 -29.12 14.87
N GLU A 335 -3.01 -29.65 15.60
CA GLU A 335 -3.21 -30.76 16.54
C GLU A 335 -3.97 -30.31 17.81
N ASP A 336 -3.78 -29.08 18.30
CA ASP A 336 -4.51 -28.59 19.47
C ASP A 336 -6.01 -28.35 19.16
N PRO A 337 -6.94 -29.01 19.88
CA PRO A 337 -8.38 -28.87 19.66
C PRO A 337 -8.98 -27.55 20.17
N ARG A 338 -8.17 -26.58 20.61
CA ARG A 338 -8.59 -25.19 20.84
C ARG A 338 -8.56 -24.34 19.58
N PHE A 339 -7.64 -24.62 18.65
CA PHE A 339 -7.53 -23.89 17.39
C PHE A 339 -8.57 -24.39 16.38
N GLU A 340 -9.08 -23.52 15.50
CA GLU A 340 -10.01 -23.91 14.45
C GLU A 340 -9.27 -24.38 13.17
N ASP A 341 -9.93 -25.26 12.39
CA ASP A 341 -9.41 -25.72 11.09
C ASP A 341 -9.45 -24.57 10.06
N LEU A 342 -8.30 -24.11 9.58
CA LEU A 342 -8.23 -23.12 8.51
C LEU A 342 -8.82 -23.69 7.21
N GLY A 343 -9.62 -22.92 6.50
CA GLY A 343 -10.21 -23.31 5.21
C GLY A 343 -10.56 -22.10 4.35
N GLU A 344 -9.60 -21.63 3.56
CA GLU A 344 -9.62 -20.29 2.97
C GLU A 344 -9.36 -20.27 1.44
N PRO A 345 -9.83 -19.24 0.70
CA PRO A 345 -9.53 -19.08 -0.71
C PRO A 345 -8.04 -18.78 -0.94
N TYR A 346 -7.40 -19.57 -1.81
CA TYR A 346 -6.01 -19.37 -2.21
C TYR A 346 -5.95 -18.77 -3.61
N PHE A 347 -5.29 -17.62 -3.77
CA PHE A 347 -5.18 -16.90 -5.03
C PHE A 347 -3.88 -16.11 -5.10
N GLY A 348 -3.49 -15.71 -6.30
CA GLY A 348 -2.31 -14.88 -6.50
C GLY A 348 -2.08 -14.52 -7.97
N ALA A 349 -1.11 -13.64 -8.19
CA ALA A 349 -0.75 -13.12 -9.50
C ALA A 349 0.73 -12.74 -9.58
N ASP A 350 1.34 -12.97 -10.74
CA ASP A 350 2.66 -12.47 -11.13
C ASP A 350 2.52 -11.53 -12.34
N LEU A 351 3.25 -10.42 -12.38
CA LEU A 351 3.33 -9.54 -13.55
C LEU A 351 4.77 -9.07 -13.77
N LEU A 352 5.26 -9.17 -15.00
CA LEU A 352 6.55 -8.61 -15.43
C LEU A 352 6.40 -7.98 -16.81
N TRP A 353 6.48 -6.65 -16.84
CA TRP A 353 6.30 -5.82 -18.04
C TRP A 353 7.55 -4.96 -18.27
N ARG A 354 8.31 -5.29 -19.31
CA ARG A 354 9.42 -4.48 -19.84
C ARG A 354 9.00 -3.80 -21.15
N PRO A 355 8.27 -2.67 -21.12
CA PRO A 355 7.77 -2.01 -22.33
C PRO A 355 8.88 -1.47 -23.24
N THR A 356 10.07 -1.23 -22.70
CA THR A 356 11.28 -0.84 -23.44
C THR A 356 12.48 -1.55 -22.85
N SER A 357 13.62 -1.51 -23.53
CA SER A 357 14.91 -1.96 -23.01
C SER A 357 15.48 -1.11 -21.85
N ARG A 358 14.72 -0.18 -21.27
CA ARG A 358 15.18 0.72 -20.19
C ARG A 358 14.23 0.81 -18.99
N ILE A 359 13.14 0.04 -18.99
CA ILE A 359 12.08 0.10 -17.97
C ILE A 359 11.66 -1.33 -17.66
N SER A 360 11.56 -1.67 -16.38
CA SER A 360 10.88 -2.87 -15.91
C SER A 360 9.83 -2.47 -14.88
N PHE A 361 8.61 -2.95 -15.06
CA PHE A 361 7.59 -3.00 -14.02
C PHE A 361 7.39 -4.46 -13.61
N SER A 362 7.36 -4.72 -12.32
CA SER A 362 6.83 -5.96 -11.76
C SER A 362 5.71 -5.64 -10.79
N ALA A 363 4.73 -6.53 -10.70
CA ALA A 363 3.70 -6.48 -9.67
C ALA A 363 3.33 -7.91 -9.28
N PHE A 364 2.88 -8.11 -8.05
CA PHE A 364 2.42 -9.40 -7.57
C PHE A 364 1.22 -9.27 -6.64
N ILE A 365 0.49 -10.37 -6.49
CA ILE A 365 -0.48 -10.60 -5.42
C ILE A 365 -0.14 -11.98 -4.87
N ASP A 366 0.07 -12.09 -3.56
CA ASP A 366 0.27 -13.37 -2.89
C ASP A 366 -0.62 -13.48 -1.65
N ARG A 367 -0.94 -14.71 -1.22
CA ARG A 367 -1.70 -15.01 0.02
C ARG A 367 -1.08 -16.25 0.67
N ALA A 368 -0.49 -16.07 1.84
CA ALA A 368 0.36 -17.03 2.53
C ALA A 368 -0.05 -17.17 4.01
N LEU A 369 0.17 -18.36 4.57
CA LEU A 369 -0.12 -18.65 5.97
C LEU A 369 1.19 -18.66 6.74
N GLU A 370 1.36 -17.67 7.59
CA GLU A 370 2.50 -17.48 8.47
C GLU A 370 2.21 -18.03 9.87
N GLU A 371 3.24 -18.43 10.59
CA GLU A 371 3.13 -18.91 11.97
C GLU A 371 3.08 -17.73 12.96
N SER A 372 2.43 -17.95 14.11
CA SER A 372 2.49 -17.03 15.25
C SER A 372 2.46 -17.82 16.55
N THR A 373 3.15 -17.30 17.56
CA THR A 373 3.28 -17.89 18.90
C THR A 373 2.65 -17.02 19.99
N LEU A 374 1.79 -16.09 19.59
CA LEU A 374 0.88 -15.35 20.49
C LEU A 374 -0.11 -16.30 21.19
N ASP A 375 -0.67 -15.84 22.31
CA ASP A 375 -1.60 -16.62 23.15
C ASP A 375 -2.98 -16.74 22.47
N ASP A 376 -3.60 -17.94 22.54
CA ASP A 376 -4.81 -18.35 21.80
C ASP A 376 -4.78 -18.17 20.24
N VAL A 377 -3.67 -17.71 19.64
CA VAL A 377 -3.48 -17.57 18.18
C VAL A 377 -2.71 -18.75 17.61
N SER A 378 -3.13 -19.29 16.45
CA SER A 378 -2.45 -20.40 15.77
C SER A 378 -1.55 -19.98 14.59
N GLY A 379 -1.78 -18.81 14.00
CA GLY A 379 -1.05 -18.27 12.85
C GLY A 379 -1.72 -17.01 12.31
N TYR A 380 -1.25 -16.50 11.18
CA TYR A 380 -1.95 -15.43 10.46
C TYR A 380 -1.86 -15.57 8.94
N LEU A 381 -2.91 -15.13 8.26
CA LEU A 381 -3.09 -15.25 6.83
C LEU A 381 -2.80 -13.91 6.16
N ASP A 382 -1.56 -13.76 5.69
CA ASP A 382 -1.08 -12.58 5.00
C ASP A 382 -1.61 -12.52 3.57
N THR A 383 -1.98 -11.33 3.10
CA THR A 383 -2.33 -11.08 1.69
C THR A 383 -1.65 -9.81 1.20
N THR A 384 -0.65 -9.99 0.33
CA THR A 384 0.29 -8.93 -0.06
C THR A 384 0.14 -8.55 -1.53
N TYR A 385 0.00 -7.25 -1.80
CA TYR A 385 -0.13 -6.62 -3.11
C TYR A 385 1.08 -5.73 -3.39
N GLY A 386 2.06 -6.24 -4.15
CA GLY A 386 3.33 -5.54 -4.42
C GLY A 386 3.43 -4.96 -5.83
N VAL A 387 4.11 -3.81 -5.97
CA VAL A 387 4.47 -3.15 -7.24
C VAL A 387 5.90 -2.58 -7.15
N ARG A 388 6.77 -2.92 -8.10
CA ARG A 388 8.12 -2.37 -8.25
C ARG A 388 8.33 -1.83 -9.67
N ALA A 389 8.89 -0.63 -9.77
CA ALA A 389 9.20 0.03 -11.03
C ALA A 389 10.68 0.42 -11.07
N GLU A 390 11.42 -0.04 -12.08
CA GLU A 390 12.81 0.36 -12.33
C GLU A 390 12.92 1.06 -13.69
N ARG A 391 13.69 2.14 -13.75
CA ARG A 391 14.08 2.79 -15.00
C ARG A 391 15.55 3.22 -14.99
N LYS A 392 16.29 2.76 -16.00
CA LYS A 392 17.66 3.25 -16.29
C LYS A 392 17.57 4.66 -16.91
N LEU A 393 18.01 5.67 -16.17
CA LEU A 393 17.94 7.10 -16.53
C LEU A 393 19.06 7.47 -17.51
N THR A 394 20.28 7.12 -17.15
CA THR A 394 21.49 7.25 -17.97
C THR A 394 22.24 5.92 -17.99
N ARG A 395 23.42 5.86 -18.63
CA ARG A 395 24.28 4.68 -18.56
C ARG A 395 24.77 4.32 -17.15
N ASN A 396 24.75 5.30 -16.24
CA ASN A 396 25.29 5.20 -14.89
C ASN A 396 24.26 5.54 -13.82
N LEU A 397 23.02 5.90 -14.18
CA LEU A 397 22.01 6.38 -13.25
C LEU A 397 20.73 5.58 -13.43
N THR A 398 20.26 4.94 -12.36
CA THR A 398 19.01 4.18 -12.31
C THR A 398 18.11 4.76 -11.23
N ALA A 399 16.80 4.82 -11.49
CA ALA A 399 15.80 5.07 -10.47
C ALA A 399 14.96 3.82 -10.23
N ASN A 400 14.64 3.55 -8.97
CA ASN A 400 13.70 2.53 -8.54
C ASN A 400 12.55 3.18 -7.74
N GLY A 401 11.42 2.50 -7.69
CA GLY A 401 10.33 2.78 -6.76
C GLY A 401 9.60 1.48 -6.43
N ARG A 402 9.13 1.36 -5.19
CA ARG A 402 8.41 0.22 -4.64
C ARG A 402 7.16 0.68 -3.89
N PHE A 403 6.16 -0.18 -3.88
CA PHE A 403 4.98 -0.08 -3.04
C PHE A 403 4.52 -1.52 -2.74
N ALA A 404 4.28 -1.83 -1.48
CA ALA A 404 3.62 -3.05 -1.05
C ALA A 404 2.50 -2.70 -0.06
N TYR A 405 1.43 -3.48 -0.12
CA TYR A 405 0.30 -3.41 0.79
C TYR A 405 -0.02 -4.80 1.29
N THR A 406 -0.01 -5.02 2.60
CA THR A 406 -0.22 -6.32 3.24
C THR A 406 -1.35 -6.23 4.25
N ARG A 407 -2.21 -7.24 4.25
CA ARG A 407 -3.29 -7.43 5.22
C ARG A 407 -3.08 -8.77 5.94
N SER A 408 -2.99 -8.74 7.26
CA SER A 408 -2.66 -9.89 8.11
C SER A 408 -3.87 -10.29 8.97
N GLU A 409 -4.51 -11.41 8.64
CA GLU A 409 -5.72 -11.94 9.31
C GLU A 409 -5.31 -12.97 10.38
N PHE A 410 -5.43 -12.68 11.68
CA PHE A 410 -4.90 -13.55 12.76
C PHE A 410 -5.88 -14.66 13.17
N GLU A 411 -5.48 -15.91 12.99
CA GLU A 411 -6.32 -17.08 13.26
C GLU A 411 -6.41 -17.35 14.78
N GLY A 412 -7.63 -17.25 15.32
CA GLY A 412 -7.92 -17.33 16.76
C GLY A 412 -8.19 -15.99 17.44
N SER A 413 -7.90 -14.85 16.79
CA SER A 413 -8.14 -13.49 17.32
C SER A 413 -9.13 -12.69 16.46
N GLU A 414 -9.64 -11.57 17.00
CA GLU A 414 -10.29 -10.52 16.20
C GLU A 414 -9.27 -9.54 15.57
N ARG A 415 -7.97 -9.74 15.83
CA ARG A 415 -6.87 -8.92 15.31
C ARG A 415 -6.75 -9.01 13.78
N LEU A 416 -6.67 -7.84 13.16
CA LEU A 416 -6.46 -7.61 11.75
C LEU A 416 -5.50 -6.42 11.60
N ASP A 417 -4.31 -6.70 11.08
CA ASP A 417 -3.27 -5.69 10.86
C ASP A 417 -3.14 -5.36 9.36
N THR A 418 -2.72 -4.13 9.09
CA THR A 418 -2.69 -3.53 7.76
C THR A 418 -1.37 -2.78 7.58
N ILE A 419 -0.51 -3.21 6.66
CA ILE A 419 0.86 -2.70 6.50
C ILE A 419 1.03 -2.08 5.10
N ILE A 420 1.67 -0.92 5.04
CA ILE A 420 2.14 -0.24 3.82
C ILE A 420 3.67 -0.12 3.87
N ASP A 421 4.38 -0.65 2.85
CA ASP A 421 5.79 -0.29 2.58
C ASP A 421 5.86 0.48 1.27
N ALA A 422 6.22 1.76 1.33
CA ALA A 422 6.40 2.60 0.16
C ALA A 422 7.85 3.10 0.08
N GLY A 423 8.46 3.11 -1.10
CA GLY A 423 9.85 3.58 -1.21
C GLY A 423 10.27 4.02 -2.60
N ALA A 424 11.32 4.84 -2.66
CA ALA A 424 11.89 5.37 -3.89
C ALA A 424 13.42 5.54 -3.75
N GLY A 425 14.15 5.20 -4.81
CA GLY A 425 15.61 5.15 -4.76
C GLY A 425 16.33 5.55 -6.04
N LEU A 426 17.56 6.02 -5.89
CA LEU A 426 18.44 6.47 -6.97
C LEU A 426 19.84 5.87 -6.80
N ARG A 427 20.35 5.21 -7.84
CA ARG A 427 21.73 4.69 -7.88
C ARG A 427 22.55 5.36 -8.97
N TYR A 428 23.68 5.95 -8.61
CA TYR A 428 24.61 6.61 -9.52
C TYR A 428 26.02 6.01 -9.49
N PHE A 429 26.41 5.32 -10.56
CA PHE A 429 27.77 4.86 -10.81
C PHE A 429 28.71 6.03 -11.11
N ILE A 430 29.50 6.44 -10.11
CA ILE A 430 30.52 7.48 -10.21
C ILE A 430 31.76 7.01 -10.98
N SER A 431 32.01 5.70 -11.02
CA SER A 431 33.02 5.05 -11.86
C SER A 431 32.41 3.83 -12.57
N PRO A 432 33.16 3.02 -13.34
CA PRO A 432 32.65 1.74 -13.83
C PRO A 432 32.19 0.84 -12.69
N THR A 433 32.96 0.76 -11.60
CA THR A 433 32.78 -0.21 -10.51
C THR A 433 32.20 0.37 -9.23
N VAL A 434 32.26 1.69 -9.01
CA VAL A 434 31.80 2.33 -7.76
C VAL A 434 30.52 3.10 -8.02
N TYR A 435 29.51 2.90 -7.15
CA TYR A 435 28.28 3.67 -7.12
C TYR A 435 28.09 4.41 -5.80
N LEU A 436 27.26 5.45 -5.85
CA LEU A 436 26.55 6.02 -4.71
C LEU A 436 25.07 5.68 -4.86
N ALA A 437 24.34 5.47 -3.78
CA ALA A 437 22.88 5.41 -3.82
C ALA A 437 22.25 6.25 -2.70
N ALA A 438 20.97 6.57 -2.89
CA ALA A 438 20.12 7.28 -1.97
C ALA A 438 18.71 6.73 -2.10
N ASP A 439 18.17 6.19 -1.02
CA ASP A 439 16.92 5.46 -0.97
C ASP A 439 16.09 5.97 0.23
N TYR A 440 14.79 6.14 0.03
CA TYR A 440 13.83 6.54 1.05
C TYR A 440 12.69 5.52 1.10
N ARG A 441 12.21 5.25 2.32
CA ARG A 441 11.19 4.25 2.62
C ARG A 441 10.31 4.76 3.76
N LEU A 442 9.00 4.58 3.60
CA LEU A 442 7.97 4.73 4.62
C LEU A 442 7.44 3.33 4.96
N ILE A 443 7.32 3.04 6.25
CA ILE A 443 6.50 1.93 6.77
C ILE A 443 5.34 2.54 7.54
N ASP A 444 4.14 2.02 7.34
CA ASP A 444 2.99 2.27 8.21
C ASP A 444 2.30 0.93 8.51
N ARG A 445 1.97 0.66 9.77
CA ARG A 445 1.22 -0.51 10.24
C ARG A 445 0.06 -0.02 11.09
N ASP A 446 -1.17 -0.25 10.67
CA ASP A 446 -2.38 -0.10 11.47
C ASP A 446 -2.84 -1.45 12.05
N SER A 447 -3.52 -1.41 13.21
CA SER A 447 -4.13 -2.58 13.85
C SER A 447 -5.30 -2.17 14.74
N ASN A 448 -6.34 -3.00 14.77
CA ASN A 448 -7.46 -2.88 15.70
C ASN A 448 -7.16 -3.42 17.11
N GLU A 449 -6.04 -4.12 17.32
CA GLU A 449 -5.63 -4.54 18.66
C GLU A 449 -4.67 -3.52 19.28
N ILE A 450 -5.20 -2.64 20.14
CA ILE A 450 -4.45 -1.50 20.69
C ILE A 450 -4.09 -1.76 22.15
N SER A 451 -3.22 -2.75 22.35
CA SER A 451 -2.62 -3.05 23.65
C SER A 451 -1.62 -1.98 24.09
N SER A 452 -1.43 -1.82 25.40
CA SER A 452 -0.40 -0.96 26.01
C SER A 452 0.83 -1.74 26.51
N VAL A 453 0.87 -3.05 26.25
CA VAL A 453 1.94 -3.98 26.66
C VAL A 453 2.53 -4.73 25.46
N THR A 454 1.76 -4.85 24.37
CA THR A 454 2.15 -5.43 23.08
C THR A 454 1.88 -4.41 21.98
N CYS A 455 2.83 -4.22 21.06
CA CYS A 455 2.74 -3.24 19.98
C CYS A 455 2.12 -3.83 18.71
N CYS A 456 1.16 -3.12 18.12
CA CYS A 456 0.48 -3.55 16.90
C CYS A 456 0.40 -2.46 15.81
N GLN A 457 0.56 -1.18 16.16
CA GLN A 457 0.47 -0.04 15.24
C GLN A 457 1.67 0.91 15.39
N TYR A 458 2.25 1.34 14.26
CA TYR A 458 3.37 2.27 14.19
C TYR A 458 3.57 2.85 12.78
N ALA A 459 4.37 3.92 12.67
CA ALA A 459 4.96 4.38 11.41
C ALA A 459 6.48 4.53 11.56
N ARG A 460 7.23 4.45 10.44
CA ARG A 460 8.68 4.73 10.35
C ARG A 460 9.04 5.42 9.03
N ASP A 461 9.80 6.51 9.07
CA ASP A 461 10.40 7.21 7.92
C ASP A 461 11.92 6.93 7.85
N GLN A 462 12.32 5.96 7.02
CA GLN A 462 13.71 5.55 6.82
C GLN A 462 14.37 6.26 5.62
N VAL A 463 15.51 6.93 5.85
CA VAL A 463 16.32 7.60 4.81
C VAL A 463 17.74 7.03 4.80
N MET A 464 18.15 6.40 3.70
CA MET A 464 19.48 5.80 3.55
C MET A 464 20.34 6.49 2.48
N LEU A 465 21.62 6.70 2.79
CA LEU A 465 22.66 7.12 1.86
C LEU A 465 23.80 6.10 1.85
N SER A 466 24.28 5.71 0.66
CA SER A 466 25.26 4.63 0.54
C SER A 466 26.33 4.80 -0.54
N ILE A 467 27.41 4.04 -0.39
CA ILE A 467 28.48 3.84 -1.36
C ILE A 467 28.73 2.35 -1.55
N GLY A 468 28.83 1.89 -2.80
CA GLY A 468 29.04 0.47 -3.10
C GLY A 468 30.01 0.23 -4.25
N VAL A 469 30.59 -0.97 -4.27
CA VAL A 469 31.62 -1.39 -5.22
C VAL A 469 31.25 -2.73 -5.84
N THR A 470 30.94 -2.73 -7.14
CA THR A 470 30.61 -3.89 -7.97
C THR A 470 31.68 -4.08 -9.06
N PRO A 471 32.80 -4.78 -8.82
CA PRO A 471 33.92 -4.86 -9.77
C PRO A 471 33.61 -5.61 -11.08
N GLY A 472 32.46 -6.31 -11.16
CA GLY A 472 32.02 -7.04 -12.34
C GLY A 472 31.41 -6.19 -13.47
N ARG A 473 31.32 -4.86 -13.31
CA ARG A 473 30.64 -3.96 -14.26
C ARG A 473 31.52 -3.53 -15.45
N SER A 474 30.94 -3.58 -16.65
CA SER A 474 31.55 -3.30 -17.95
C SER A 474 31.67 -1.81 -18.24
N GLU A 475 32.88 -1.35 -18.56
CA GLU A 475 33.13 0.01 -19.07
C GLU A 475 32.43 0.28 -20.42
N ALA A 476 32.11 -0.77 -21.19
CA ALA A 476 31.66 -0.69 -22.57
C ALA A 476 30.13 -0.48 -22.74
N TYR A 477 29.48 0.24 -21.82
CA TYR A 477 28.01 0.42 -21.79
C TYR A 477 27.60 1.90 -21.97
N SER A 478 26.65 2.19 -22.88
CA SER A 478 25.83 3.41 -22.83
C SER A 478 24.36 3.17 -23.23
N LEU A 479 23.40 4.05 -22.90
CA LEU A 479 21.98 3.63 -22.94
C LEU A 479 21.42 3.29 -24.34
N SER A 480 20.42 2.40 -24.38
CA SER A 480 19.97 1.63 -25.55
C SER A 480 19.52 2.44 -26.78
N PRO A 481 19.83 1.99 -28.02
CA PRO A 481 18.97 2.24 -29.17
C PRO A 481 17.74 1.35 -29.01
N ASP A 482 16.73 1.88 -28.32
CA ASP A 482 15.57 1.08 -27.92
C ASP A 482 14.77 0.62 -29.16
N PRO A 483 14.69 -0.69 -29.44
CA PRO A 483 14.03 -1.19 -30.66
C PRO A 483 12.50 -1.04 -30.59
N TYR A 484 11.95 -0.74 -29.41
CA TYR A 484 10.53 -0.48 -29.19
C TYR A 484 10.19 0.98 -29.51
N ALA A 485 11.03 1.96 -29.13
CA ALA A 485 10.95 3.34 -29.64
C ALA A 485 11.07 3.44 -31.18
N ALA A 486 11.72 2.48 -31.84
CA ALA A 486 11.75 2.41 -33.31
C ALA A 486 10.45 1.85 -33.94
N ALA A 487 9.60 1.16 -33.17
CA ALA A 487 8.25 0.76 -33.57
C ALA A 487 7.20 1.80 -33.15
N LEU A 488 7.39 2.40 -31.97
CA LEU A 488 6.69 3.57 -31.46
C LEU A 488 7.36 4.85 -31.99
N GLN A 489 7.46 4.98 -33.33
CA GLN A 489 7.87 6.23 -34.01
C GLN A 489 6.76 7.29 -33.91
N LEU A 490 6.43 7.63 -32.67
CA LEU A 490 5.61 8.75 -32.30
C LEU A 490 6.54 9.98 -32.13
N PRO A 491 6.08 11.21 -32.39
CA PRO A 491 6.91 12.39 -32.20
C PRO A 491 7.48 12.43 -30.79
N GLU A 492 8.77 12.76 -30.64
CA GLU A 492 9.29 13.08 -29.32
C GLU A 492 8.50 14.26 -28.76
N PRO A 493 7.92 14.16 -27.54
CA PRO A 493 7.29 15.29 -26.90
C PRO A 493 8.31 16.43 -26.78
N ASN A 494 7.89 17.66 -27.08
CA ASN A 494 8.75 18.82 -26.93
C ASN A 494 9.32 18.87 -25.49
N ASP A 495 10.63 18.98 -25.36
CA ASP A 495 11.25 19.40 -24.10
C ASP A 495 10.68 20.79 -23.76
N PHE A 496 10.01 20.91 -22.62
CA PHE A 496 9.33 22.13 -22.19
C PHE A 496 9.81 22.56 -20.80
N SER A 497 10.08 23.84 -20.62
CA SER A 497 10.37 24.44 -19.31
C SER A 497 9.41 25.61 -19.11
N GLY A 498 8.71 25.65 -17.98
CA GLY A 498 7.69 26.67 -17.75
C GLY A 498 7.30 26.83 -16.30
N PHE A 499 6.97 28.06 -15.95
CA PHE A 499 6.11 28.34 -14.79
C PHE A 499 4.69 27.88 -15.13
N TYR A 500 3.91 27.45 -14.14
CA TYR A 500 2.50 27.18 -14.29
C TYR A 500 1.72 27.64 -13.05
N LEU A 501 0.47 28.00 -13.28
CA LEU A 501 -0.50 28.37 -12.26
C LEU A 501 -1.80 27.64 -12.56
N GLY A 502 -2.44 27.09 -11.54
CA GLY A 502 -3.71 26.41 -11.68
C GLY A 502 -4.54 26.43 -10.40
N THR A 503 -5.73 25.85 -10.51
CA THR A 503 -6.64 25.62 -9.38
C THR A 503 -7.20 24.21 -9.46
N ALA A 504 -7.50 23.62 -8.31
CA ALA A 504 -8.09 22.30 -8.19
C ALA A 504 -9.31 22.33 -7.27
N LEU A 505 -10.30 21.50 -7.60
CA LEU A 505 -11.33 21.07 -6.68
C LEU A 505 -10.92 19.70 -6.14
N GLY A 506 -10.77 19.60 -4.84
CA GLY A 506 -10.56 18.34 -4.12
C GLY A 506 -11.88 17.80 -3.56
N TYR A 507 -11.94 16.50 -3.35
CA TYR A 507 -12.97 15.85 -2.55
C TYR A 507 -12.38 14.60 -1.87
N GLY A 508 -12.75 14.35 -0.61
CA GLY A 508 -12.30 13.21 0.18
C GLY A 508 -12.46 13.48 1.68
N THR A 509 -11.80 12.70 2.53
CA THR A 509 -11.98 12.73 3.99
C THR A 509 -10.92 13.55 4.71
N ALA A 510 -11.33 14.16 5.83
CA ALA A 510 -10.44 14.55 6.90
C ALA A 510 -10.73 13.65 8.11
N GLN A 511 -9.69 13.01 8.63
CA GLN A 511 -9.76 11.96 9.63
C GLN A 511 -8.92 12.36 10.85
N THR A 512 -9.37 11.97 12.05
CA THR A 512 -8.64 12.18 13.30
C THR A 512 -8.70 10.92 14.15
N VAL A 513 -7.55 10.29 14.38
CA VAL A 513 -7.43 9.21 15.36
C VAL A 513 -7.27 9.85 16.74
N THR A 514 -8.36 9.84 17.50
CA THR A 514 -8.40 10.34 18.89
C THR A 514 -8.05 9.23 19.86
N VAL A 515 -7.15 9.49 20.83
CA VAL A 515 -6.73 8.49 21.84
C VAL A 515 -6.49 9.12 23.20
N GLY A 516 -7.25 8.71 24.23
CA GLY A 516 -7.10 9.29 25.58
C GLY A 516 -7.48 8.38 26.75
N GLY A 517 -6.83 8.62 27.89
CA GLY A 517 -7.02 7.83 29.11
C GLY A 517 -8.44 7.94 29.71
N ARG A 518 -8.87 6.90 30.43
CA ARG A 518 -10.22 6.78 31.00
C ARG A 518 -10.22 6.31 32.46
N GLY A 519 -9.66 7.13 33.33
CA GLY A 519 -9.52 6.85 34.77
C GLY A 519 -8.13 6.31 35.10
N GLU A 520 -8.01 5.53 36.17
CA GLU A 520 -6.72 5.07 36.69
C GLU A 520 -6.09 3.91 35.89
N SER A 521 -6.82 3.27 34.95
CA SER A 521 -6.35 2.09 34.20
C SER A 521 -7.23 1.71 32.98
N GLY A 522 -7.58 2.66 32.11
CA GLY A 522 -8.35 2.38 30.89
C GLY A 522 -8.08 3.35 29.75
N SER A 523 -8.46 2.97 28.53
CA SER A 523 -8.24 3.70 27.27
C SER A 523 -9.56 3.99 26.54
N ASP A 524 -9.47 4.76 25.46
CA ASP A 524 -10.54 5.12 24.52
C ASP A 524 -9.81 5.50 23.22
N VAL A 525 -10.15 4.84 22.13
CA VAL A 525 -9.65 5.12 20.78
C VAL A 525 -10.87 5.37 19.90
N GLY A 526 -10.84 6.42 19.07
CA GLY A 526 -11.91 6.68 18.12
C GLY A 526 -11.36 7.29 16.83
N GLN A 527 -11.56 6.58 15.73
CA GLN A 527 -11.24 7.03 14.38
C GLN A 527 -12.41 7.90 13.86
N MET A 528 -12.30 9.20 14.11
CA MET A 528 -13.33 10.19 13.78
C MET A 528 -13.08 10.74 12.37
N GLY A 529 -14.13 11.12 11.64
CA GLY A 529 -13.95 11.74 10.33
C GLY A 529 -15.23 11.90 9.53
N ASP A 530 -15.17 12.77 8.52
CA ASP A 530 -16.27 13.07 7.60
C ASP A 530 -15.68 13.45 6.22
N ASP A 531 -16.51 13.44 5.18
CA ASP A 531 -16.08 13.80 3.83
C ASP A 531 -16.42 15.25 3.44
N GLY A 532 -15.63 15.82 2.53
CA GLY A 532 -15.75 17.23 2.18
C GLY A 532 -15.04 17.62 0.89
N GLY A 533 -15.50 18.74 0.33
CA GLY A 533 -14.89 19.36 -0.85
C GLY A 533 -13.90 20.45 -0.47
N ASN A 534 -12.71 20.43 -1.07
CA ASN A 534 -11.67 21.45 -0.88
C ASN A 534 -11.41 22.25 -2.17
N ILE A 535 -10.83 23.45 -2.05
CA ILE A 535 -10.39 24.25 -3.20
C ILE A 535 -8.95 24.71 -3.04
N GLY A 536 -8.11 24.32 -4.00
CA GLY A 536 -6.69 24.61 -4.05
C GLY A 536 -6.31 25.60 -5.15
N ILE A 537 -5.28 26.40 -4.90
CA ILE A 537 -4.48 27.11 -5.91
C ILE A 537 -3.06 26.56 -5.84
N PHE A 538 -2.54 26.10 -6.98
CA PHE A 538 -1.18 25.57 -7.08
C PHE A 538 -0.37 26.37 -8.10
N ALA A 539 0.89 26.65 -7.77
CA ALA A 539 1.82 27.34 -8.64
C ALA A 539 3.18 26.65 -8.60
N GLY A 540 3.83 26.50 -9.75
CA GLY A 540 5.09 25.77 -9.79
C GLY A 540 5.95 26.10 -10.99
N ILE A 541 7.17 25.58 -10.96
CA ILE A 541 8.09 25.60 -12.11
C ILE A 541 8.45 24.15 -12.44
N GLY A 542 8.17 23.77 -13.68
CA GLY A 542 8.40 22.43 -14.19
C GLY A 542 9.34 22.46 -15.39
N THR A 543 10.15 21.41 -15.53
CA THR A 543 10.90 21.16 -16.75
C THR A 543 10.79 19.69 -17.15
N ALA A 544 10.42 19.48 -18.40
CA ALA A 544 10.54 18.21 -19.09
C ALA A 544 11.82 18.18 -19.92
N LYS A 545 12.64 17.14 -19.75
CA LYS A 545 13.80 16.85 -20.61
C LYS A 545 13.87 15.36 -20.92
N SER A 546 13.95 14.99 -22.20
CA SER A 546 14.04 13.58 -22.63
C SER A 546 12.93 12.69 -22.00
N ARG A 547 11.71 13.22 -22.00
CA ARG A 547 10.51 12.67 -21.34
C ARG A 547 10.58 12.51 -19.82
N TRP A 548 11.60 13.00 -19.11
CA TRP A 548 11.58 13.14 -17.65
C TRP A 548 11.04 14.51 -17.27
N TYR A 549 10.01 14.56 -16.43
CA TYR A 549 9.51 15.78 -15.82
C TYR A 549 10.03 15.90 -14.38
N VAL A 550 10.59 17.06 -14.04
CA VAL A 550 10.90 17.45 -12.67
C VAL A 550 10.33 18.84 -12.45
N GLY A 551 9.71 19.09 -11.29
CA GLY A 551 9.26 20.42 -10.92
C GLY A 551 9.27 20.66 -9.42
N ALA A 552 9.26 21.94 -9.05
CA ALA A 552 8.93 22.39 -7.70
C ALA A 552 7.53 23.04 -7.76
N GLU A 553 6.71 22.80 -6.75
CA GLU A 553 5.33 23.26 -6.68
C GLU A 553 5.03 23.77 -5.27
N VAL A 554 4.33 24.91 -5.18
CA VAL A 554 3.72 25.43 -3.95
C VAL A 554 2.21 25.37 -4.09
N GLU A 555 1.54 25.12 -2.98
CA GLU A 555 0.10 24.94 -2.91
C GLU A 555 -0.47 25.71 -1.72
N VAL A 556 -1.67 26.26 -1.90
CA VAL A 556 -2.53 26.76 -0.83
C VAL A 556 -3.94 26.25 -1.10
N GLU A 557 -4.59 25.67 -0.10
CA GLU A 557 -5.95 25.15 -0.18
C GLU A 557 -6.80 25.60 1.01
N ALA A 558 -8.10 25.75 0.76
CA ALA A 558 -9.12 25.96 1.78
C ALA A 558 -10.05 24.75 1.84
N SER A 559 -10.48 24.38 3.04
CA SER A 559 -11.49 23.36 3.29
C SER A 559 -12.52 23.88 4.30
N GLU A 560 -13.67 23.21 4.35
CA GLU A 560 -14.65 23.33 5.43
C GLU A 560 -15.02 21.95 6.00
N THR A 561 -14.26 20.89 5.67
CA THR A 561 -14.47 19.52 6.21
C THR A 561 -14.42 19.56 7.74
N GLU A 562 -15.49 19.09 8.37
CA GLU A 562 -15.69 19.06 9.82
C GLU A 562 -16.29 17.71 10.22
N TRP A 563 -15.80 17.08 11.30
CA TRP A 563 -16.46 15.91 11.90
C TRP A 563 -16.96 16.24 13.31
N TYR A 564 -18.02 15.57 13.76
CA TYR A 564 -18.65 15.83 15.05
C TYR A 564 -18.90 14.56 15.86
N HIS A 565 -18.56 14.59 17.15
CA HIS A 565 -18.88 13.52 18.11
C HIS A 565 -19.53 14.10 19.37
N GLN A 566 -20.75 13.64 19.69
CA GLN A 566 -21.50 14.07 20.88
C GLN A 566 -22.40 12.97 21.44
N LYS A 567 -22.36 12.83 22.77
CA LYS A 567 -23.39 12.13 23.56
C LYS A 567 -24.01 13.09 24.59
N ASP A 568 -25.34 13.16 24.64
CA ASP A 568 -26.10 13.91 25.66
C ASP A 568 -25.93 13.26 27.05
N LYS A 569 -24.79 13.46 27.70
CA LYS A 569 -24.52 12.96 29.05
C LYS A 569 -23.45 13.81 29.72
N ALA A 570 -23.67 14.18 30.98
CA ALA A 570 -22.78 15.00 31.81
C ALA A 570 -21.30 14.58 31.69
N ASN A 571 -20.97 13.33 32.01
CA ASN A 571 -19.58 12.84 31.96
C ASN A 571 -19.17 12.18 30.64
N ALA A 572 -19.96 12.31 29.58
CA ALA A 572 -19.48 12.05 28.23
C ALA A 572 -18.75 13.29 27.69
N ARG A 573 -18.06 13.12 26.56
CA ARG A 573 -17.41 14.22 25.87
C ARG A 573 -18.22 14.69 24.66
N THR A 574 -17.97 15.93 24.26
CA THR A 574 -18.26 16.45 22.92
C THR A 574 -16.92 16.81 22.30
N ALA A 575 -16.67 16.32 21.08
CA ALA A 575 -15.46 16.55 20.31
C ALA A 575 -15.82 16.98 18.88
N TYR A 576 -14.96 17.79 18.27
CA TYR A 576 -15.13 18.35 16.93
C TYR A 576 -13.77 18.79 16.40
N VAL A 577 -13.48 18.49 15.14
CA VAL A 577 -12.36 19.10 14.40
C VAL A 577 -12.89 19.63 13.09
N GLN A 578 -12.43 20.82 12.71
CA GLN A 578 -12.61 21.38 11.38
C GLN A 578 -11.26 21.77 10.79
N LYS A 579 -10.98 21.30 9.58
CA LYS A 579 -9.85 21.79 8.78
C LYS A 579 -10.26 23.08 8.07
N HIS A 580 -9.56 24.18 8.33
CA HIS A 580 -9.81 25.46 7.64
C HIS A 580 -9.02 25.57 6.32
N GLY A 581 -7.78 25.11 6.30
CA GLY A 581 -6.92 25.23 5.12
C GLY A 581 -5.51 24.76 5.37
N ALA A 582 -4.75 24.63 4.29
CA ALA A 582 -3.35 24.22 4.34
C ALA A 582 -2.53 24.93 3.29
N TYR A 583 -1.22 24.99 3.51
CA TYR A 583 -0.25 25.40 2.52
C TYR A 583 0.97 24.48 2.55
N GLY A 584 1.67 24.39 1.42
CA GLY A 584 2.79 23.48 1.30
C GLY A 584 3.75 23.79 0.16
N VAL A 585 4.93 23.20 0.24
CA VAL A 585 5.97 23.26 -0.78
C VAL A 585 6.54 21.87 -1.01
N GLY A 586 6.74 21.51 -2.27
CA GLY A 586 7.15 20.16 -2.62
C GLY A 586 7.79 20.02 -3.99
N LEU A 587 8.20 18.78 -4.27
CA LEU A 587 8.81 18.37 -5.52
C LEU A 587 7.91 17.39 -6.25
N ARG A 588 7.94 17.46 -7.58
CA ARG A 588 7.23 16.56 -8.49
C ARG A 588 8.23 15.87 -9.40
N LEU A 589 8.18 14.55 -9.44
CA LEU A 589 8.98 13.70 -10.32
C LEU A 589 8.04 12.88 -11.21
N GLY A 590 8.25 12.91 -12.52
CA GLY A 590 7.32 12.30 -13.44
C GLY A 590 7.86 12.06 -14.84
N ARG A 591 6.98 11.62 -15.73
CA ARG A 591 7.31 11.22 -17.09
C ARG A 591 6.31 11.80 -18.08
N VAL A 592 6.83 12.43 -19.13
CA VAL A 592 6.03 12.77 -20.31
C VAL A 592 5.75 11.50 -21.11
N LEU A 593 4.48 11.18 -21.26
CA LEU A 593 3.99 10.08 -22.09
C LEU A 593 3.96 10.51 -23.56
N GLU A 594 3.82 9.53 -24.45
CA GLU A 594 3.96 9.71 -25.91
C GLU A 594 3.00 10.71 -26.54
N ARG A 595 1.89 11.00 -25.86
CA ARG A 595 0.84 11.92 -26.33
C ARG A 595 0.77 13.18 -25.45
N GLY A 596 1.86 13.49 -24.75
CA GLY A 596 2.12 14.76 -24.04
C GLY A 596 1.67 14.83 -22.58
N GLN A 597 0.95 13.82 -22.07
CA GLN A 597 0.54 13.75 -20.66
C GLN A 597 1.76 13.64 -19.75
N VAL A 598 1.78 14.30 -18.58
CA VAL A 598 2.79 14.05 -17.55
C VAL A 598 2.17 13.19 -16.45
N LEU A 599 2.61 11.94 -16.34
CA LEU A 599 2.36 11.06 -15.20
C LEU A 599 3.41 11.37 -14.11
N TYR A 600 3.03 11.64 -12.87
CA TYR A 600 3.96 12.05 -11.81
C TYR A 600 3.61 11.53 -10.43
N ILE A 601 4.63 11.46 -9.57
CA ILE A 601 4.52 11.47 -8.11
C ILE A 601 4.90 12.85 -7.56
N ARG A 602 4.39 13.18 -6.38
CA ARG A 602 4.56 14.46 -5.69
C ARG A 602 4.80 14.20 -4.20
N GLY A 603 5.82 14.82 -3.63
CA GLY A 603 6.06 14.85 -2.19
C GLY A 603 6.12 16.29 -1.72
N MET A 604 5.37 16.65 -0.67
CA MET A 604 5.32 18.01 -0.13
C MET A 604 5.49 18.01 1.39
N ALA A 605 6.17 19.04 1.91
CA ALA A 605 6.01 19.45 3.30
C ALA A 605 4.77 20.37 3.38
N MET A 606 3.85 20.04 4.29
CA MET A 606 2.56 20.71 4.49
C MET A 606 2.48 21.37 5.86
N ARG A 607 1.63 22.38 5.97
CA ARG A 607 1.23 23.02 7.22
C ARG A 607 -0.26 23.39 7.13
N THR A 608 -1.03 23.02 8.15
CA THR A 608 -2.50 22.99 8.13
C THR A 608 -3.07 23.63 9.39
N GLU A 609 -4.14 24.41 9.23
CA GLU A 609 -4.91 24.98 10.34
C GLU A 609 -6.08 24.04 10.68
N PHE A 610 -6.01 23.39 11.84
CA PHE A 610 -7.08 22.59 12.42
C PHE A 610 -7.68 23.32 13.63
N HIS A 611 -8.98 23.58 13.61
CA HIS A 611 -9.71 24.09 14.76
C HIS A 611 -10.38 22.92 15.49
N ALA A 612 -9.93 22.65 16.71
CA ALA A 612 -10.40 21.53 17.51
C ALA A 612 -11.10 22.02 18.78
N TYR A 613 -12.28 21.45 19.05
CA TYR A 613 -13.03 21.64 20.28
C TYR A 613 -13.15 20.30 21.01
N TYR A 614 -12.82 20.28 22.31
CA TYR A 614 -12.99 19.10 23.14
C TYR A 614 -13.37 19.47 24.59
N ALA A 615 -14.45 18.88 25.09
CA ALA A 615 -14.87 19.06 26.48
C ALA A 615 -15.59 17.84 27.04
N GLN A 616 -15.43 17.59 28.35
CA GLN A 616 -16.41 16.80 29.10
C GLN A 616 -17.63 17.70 29.41
N ASN A 617 -18.85 17.22 29.12
CA ASN A 617 -20.05 18.06 29.03
C ASN A 617 -20.51 18.71 30.36
N ASP A 618 -20.00 18.27 31.51
CA ASP A 618 -20.24 18.84 32.83
C ASP A 618 -19.09 19.72 33.36
N SER A 619 -17.99 19.80 32.61
CA SER A 619 -16.71 20.39 33.03
C SER A 619 -16.19 21.43 32.01
N THR A 620 -17.10 22.09 31.28
CA THR A 620 -16.80 22.98 30.14
C THR A 620 -16.25 24.37 30.52
N SER A 621 -15.68 24.56 31.71
CA SER A 621 -15.05 25.82 32.10
C SER A 621 -13.69 26.03 31.42
N ASP A 622 -12.99 24.91 31.23
CA ASP A 622 -11.65 24.79 30.67
C ASP A 622 -11.73 23.68 29.59
N ALA A 623 -12.65 23.90 28.66
CA ALA A 623 -12.74 23.17 27.39
C ALA A 623 -11.58 23.59 26.50
N TYR A 624 -11.03 22.64 25.73
CA TYR A 624 -10.13 22.97 24.64
C TYR A 624 -10.98 23.52 23.48
N ASP A 625 -10.58 24.67 22.94
CA ASP A 625 -11.32 25.46 21.95
C ASP A 625 -10.32 26.36 21.19
N GLU A 626 -9.36 25.72 20.52
CA GLU A 626 -8.17 26.37 19.94
C GLU A 626 -7.99 26.03 18.45
N THR A 627 -7.06 26.71 17.77
CA THR A 627 -6.71 26.47 16.37
C THR A 627 -5.21 26.23 16.27
N GLU A 628 -4.82 25.00 15.95
CA GLU A 628 -3.43 24.56 15.87
C GLU A 628 -2.92 24.64 14.42
N GLU A 629 -1.65 25.06 14.26
CA GLU A 629 -0.97 25.12 12.97
C GLU A 629 -0.03 23.90 12.80
N VAL A 630 -0.66 22.73 12.59
CA VAL A 630 0.01 21.43 12.55
C VAL A 630 0.86 21.29 11.28
N SER A 631 2.03 20.67 11.40
CA SER A 631 2.93 20.41 10.26
C SER A 631 2.90 18.92 9.90
N GLY A 632 2.98 18.60 8.60
CA GLY A 632 2.85 17.24 8.10
C GLY A 632 3.50 17.02 6.74
N THR A 633 3.35 15.80 6.21
CA THR A 633 3.80 15.42 4.87
C THR A 633 2.60 15.13 3.98
N ARG A 634 2.78 15.29 2.67
CA ARG A 634 1.77 14.89 1.67
C ARG A 634 2.43 14.17 0.51
N LEU A 635 2.01 12.93 0.30
CA LEU A 635 2.40 12.09 -0.84
C LEU A 635 1.23 12.01 -1.80
N GLY A 636 1.49 12.23 -3.09
CA GLY A 636 0.46 12.17 -4.12
C GLY A 636 0.94 11.67 -5.45
N PHE A 637 0.02 11.17 -6.27
CA PHE A 637 0.31 10.73 -7.63
C PHE A 637 -0.80 11.17 -8.58
N GLY A 638 -0.43 11.49 -9.83
CA GLY A 638 -1.38 12.13 -10.73
C GLY A 638 -0.91 12.22 -12.18
N VAL A 639 -1.76 12.86 -12.98
CA VAL A 639 -1.54 13.10 -14.40
C VAL A 639 -1.94 14.53 -14.78
N ASP A 640 -1.02 15.26 -15.41
CA ASP A 640 -1.32 16.52 -16.13
C ASP A 640 -1.59 16.19 -17.61
N ILE A 641 -2.83 16.37 -18.05
CA ILE A 641 -3.34 16.03 -19.39
C ILE A 641 -3.39 17.30 -20.26
N PRO A 642 -2.52 17.47 -21.27
CA PRO A 642 -2.55 18.63 -22.14
C PRO A 642 -3.87 18.70 -22.91
N SER A 643 -4.52 19.86 -22.78
CA SER A 643 -5.87 20.16 -23.25
C SER A 643 -5.91 21.38 -24.18
N GLY A 644 -4.75 21.98 -24.46
CA GLY A 644 -4.50 23.06 -25.41
C GLY A 644 -3.01 23.42 -25.40
N ASP A 645 -2.60 24.46 -26.12
CA ASP A 645 -1.18 24.84 -26.26
C ASP A 645 -0.51 25.23 -24.93
N ASN A 646 -1.31 25.76 -23.99
CA ASN A 646 -0.90 26.14 -22.64
C ASN A 646 -1.73 25.49 -21.52
N LEU A 647 -2.93 24.98 -21.84
CA LEU A 647 -3.93 24.49 -20.88
C LEU A 647 -3.71 23.00 -20.59
N PHE A 648 -3.73 22.60 -19.32
CA PHE A 648 -3.81 21.20 -18.91
C PHE A 648 -4.92 20.96 -17.88
N ILE A 649 -5.42 19.72 -17.84
CA ILE A 649 -6.32 19.22 -16.81
C ILE A 649 -5.51 18.26 -15.93
N ARG A 650 -5.56 18.44 -14.61
CA ARG A 650 -4.91 17.56 -13.64
C ARG A 650 -5.93 16.58 -13.07
N ILE A 651 -5.57 15.31 -12.96
CA ILE A 651 -6.18 14.39 -11.99
C ILE A 651 -5.08 13.94 -11.03
N GLU A 652 -5.33 14.02 -9.74
CA GLU A 652 -4.37 13.73 -8.69
C GLU A 652 -5.08 13.03 -7.51
N TYR A 653 -4.41 12.05 -6.91
CA TYR A 653 -4.68 11.62 -5.55
C TYR A 653 -3.58 12.15 -4.64
N ALA A 654 -3.92 12.53 -3.41
CA ALA A 654 -2.97 12.84 -2.36
C ALA A 654 -3.46 12.30 -1.02
N TYR A 655 -2.54 11.67 -0.28
CA TYR A 655 -2.66 11.34 1.15
C TYR A 655 -1.77 12.28 1.96
N SER A 656 -2.21 12.66 3.16
CA SER A 656 -1.52 13.59 4.04
C SER A 656 -1.55 13.06 5.47
N ASN A 657 -0.39 13.01 6.13
CA ASN A 657 -0.28 12.68 7.56
C ASN A 657 0.28 13.91 8.30
N TYR A 658 -0.34 14.29 9.41
CA TYR A 658 -0.02 15.47 10.20
C TYR A 658 0.43 15.09 11.61
N LYS A 659 1.43 15.80 12.16
CA LYS A 659 2.01 15.46 13.46
C LYS A 659 0.98 15.52 14.59
N LEU A 660 0.91 14.44 15.36
CA LEU A 660 0.12 14.31 16.58
C LEU A 660 0.28 15.49 17.55
N TYR A 661 -0.83 15.93 18.15
CA TYR A 661 -0.87 16.97 19.18
C TYR A 661 -1.77 16.61 20.36
N ASP A 662 -1.60 17.31 21.48
CA ASP A 662 -2.16 16.98 22.80
C ASP A 662 -3.28 17.95 23.20
N VAL A 663 -4.53 17.49 23.11
CA VAL A 663 -5.74 18.25 23.47
C VAL A 663 -5.95 18.18 24.98
N SER A 664 -5.60 19.25 25.70
CA SER A 664 -5.68 19.34 27.15
C SER A 664 -7.03 19.87 27.63
N TYR A 665 -7.76 19.12 28.46
CA TYR A 665 -9.12 19.45 28.93
C TYR A 665 -9.33 19.21 30.43
N LEU A 666 -10.34 19.86 31.03
CA LEU A 666 -10.80 19.53 32.38
C LEU A 666 -11.79 18.35 32.38
N SER A 667 -11.48 17.33 33.18
CA SER A 667 -12.38 16.23 33.52
C SER A 667 -12.78 16.27 35.01
N THR A 668 -13.72 15.41 35.42
CA THR A 668 -14.10 15.26 36.84
C THR A 668 -12.94 14.82 37.74
N GLY A 669 -11.85 14.26 37.18
CA GLY A 669 -10.64 13.88 37.90
C GLY A 669 -9.59 14.99 38.02
N GLY A 670 -9.76 16.10 37.29
CA GLY A 670 -8.72 17.13 37.08
C GLY A 670 -8.38 17.27 35.59
N THR A 671 -7.27 17.94 35.28
CA THR A 671 -6.76 18.05 33.90
C THR A 671 -6.47 16.67 33.32
N SER A 672 -6.76 16.49 32.04
CA SER A 672 -6.55 15.26 31.28
C SER A 672 -6.21 15.61 29.84
N ASN A 673 -5.41 14.76 29.17
CA ASN A 673 -5.01 14.97 27.78
C ASN A 673 -5.68 13.89 26.90
N GLU A 674 -6.06 14.30 25.70
CA GLU A 674 -6.43 13.42 24.61
C GLU A 674 -5.46 13.67 23.45
N ALA A 675 -4.84 12.64 22.89
CA ALA A 675 -3.97 12.81 21.72
C ALA A 675 -4.80 12.76 20.43
N PHE A 676 -4.50 13.65 19.50
CA PHE A 676 -5.14 13.77 18.19
C PHE A 676 -4.08 13.54 17.10
N ASN A 677 -4.26 12.51 16.25
CA ASN A 677 -3.49 12.36 15.01
C ASN A 677 -4.40 12.69 13.82
N ASP A 678 -4.08 13.72 13.05
CA ASP A 678 -4.89 14.15 11.92
C ASP A 678 -4.34 13.63 10.58
N GLU A 679 -5.24 13.18 9.72
CA GLU A 679 -4.94 12.61 8.40
C GLU A 679 -5.94 13.11 7.34
N GLU A 680 -5.56 13.07 6.07
CA GLU A 680 -6.43 13.56 4.99
C GLU A 680 -6.19 12.86 3.65
N ASN A 681 -7.30 12.42 3.04
CA ASN A 681 -7.35 11.80 1.73
C ASN A 681 -8.04 12.73 0.72
N LEU A 682 -7.41 12.97 -0.43
CA LEU A 682 -7.92 13.90 -1.45
C LEU A 682 -7.83 13.34 -2.87
N ALA A 683 -8.98 13.18 -3.53
CA ALA A 683 -9.08 13.05 -4.98
C ALA A 683 -9.35 14.42 -5.61
N ARG A 684 -8.55 14.82 -6.61
CA ARG A 684 -8.49 16.21 -7.07
C ARG A 684 -8.62 16.32 -8.59
N LEU A 685 -9.47 17.23 -9.05
CA LEU A 685 -9.63 17.62 -10.45
C LEU A 685 -9.20 19.08 -10.62
N GLY A 686 -8.08 19.28 -11.33
CA GLY A 686 -7.47 20.60 -11.52
C GLY A 686 -7.47 21.09 -12.96
N ILE A 687 -7.37 22.41 -13.11
CA ILE A 687 -7.13 23.08 -14.39
C ILE A 687 -5.93 24.01 -14.20
N GLY A 688 -4.91 23.85 -15.05
CA GLY A 688 -3.67 24.61 -14.98
C GLY A 688 -3.29 25.25 -16.32
N TRP A 689 -2.53 26.34 -16.23
CA TRP A 689 -2.01 27.09 -17.37
C TRP A 689 -0.48 27.19 -17.29
N THR A 690 0.20 26.78 -18.36
CA THR A 690 1.66 26.85 -18.50
C THR A 690 2.09 28.14 -19.19
N PHE A 691 3.15 28.77 -18.70
CA PHE A 691 3.70 30.03 -19.17
C PHE A 691 5.11 29.80 -19.73
N GLY A 692 5.24 29.90 -21.06
CA GLY A 692 6.50 29.69 -21.79
C GLY A 692 6.28 29.62 -23.30
N ALA A 693 7.36 29.64 -24.07
CA ALA A 693 7.32 29.38 -25.51
C ALA A 693 7.65 27.90 -25.77
N GLY A 694 6.66 27.13 -26.22
CA GLY A 694 6.74 25.67 -26.33
C GLY A 694 6.14 24.95 -25.12
N GLY A 695 4.84 25.14 -24.89
CA GLY A 695 4.08 24.36 -23.89
C GLY A 695 3.89 22.89 -24.28
N GLN A 696 3.07 22.16 -23.53
CA GLN A 696 2.73 20.75 -23.78
C GLN A 696 1.84 20.56 -25.02
N VAL A 697 2.35 20.88 -26.20
CA VAL A 697 1.72 20.60 -27.48
C VAL A 697 1.70 19.08 -27.69
N ALA A 698 0.59 18.46 -27.33
CA ALA A 698 0.34 17.06 -27.63
C ALA A 698 0.37 16.84 -29.16
N PRO A 699 1.06 15.80 -29.67
CA PRO A 699 0.93 15.43 -31.06
C PRO A 699 -0.54 15.07 -31.35
N GLU A 700 -1.10 15.62 -32.45
CA GLU A 700 -2.46 15.29 -32.86
C GLU A 700 -2.50 13.88 -33.45
N VAL A 701 -2.70 12.90 -32.56
CA VAL A 701 -3.04 11.53 -32.93
C VAL A 701 -4.52 11.52 -33.31
N ALA A 702 -4.89 10.79 -34.36
CA ALA A 702 -6.30 10.52 -34.62
C ALA A 702 -6.90 9.86 -33.36
N ALA A 703 -8.04 10.36 -32.90
CA ALA A 703 -8.76 9.74 -31.78
C ALA A 703 -9.29 8.38 -32.26
N ASP A 704 -8.51 7.33 -32.00
CA ASP A 704 -8.76 5.99 -32.54
C ASP A 704 -10.03 5.42 -31.89
N PRO A 705 -11.15 5.26 -32.63
CA PRO A 705 -12.48 5.17 -32.03
C PRO A 705 -12.82 3.71 -31.65
N VAL A 706 -11.95 3.10 -30.84
CA VAL A 706 -12.01 1.70 -30.40
C VAL A 706 -13.27 1.47 -29.56
N SER A 707 -14.37 1.17 -30.25
CA SER A 707 -15.62 0.68 -29.69
C SER A 707 -15.53 -0.84 -29.61
N GLY A 708 -15.79 -1.41 -28.44
CA GLY A 708 -15.49 -2.82 -28.19
C GLY A 708 -15.53 -3.17 -26.70
N PHE A 709 -15.15 -4.41 -26.41
CA PHE A 709 -15.00 -4.88 -25.03
C PHE A 709 -13.69 -4.38 -24.44
N TYR A 710 -13.65 -4.21 -23.13
CA TYR A 710 -12.44 -3.96 -22.37
C TYR A 710 -12.52 -4.61 -20.99
N ALA A 711 -11.35 -4.94 -20.43
CA ALA A 711 -11.22 -5.47 -19.08
C ALA A 711 -9.92 -4.99 -18.45
N GLY A 712 -9.84 -4.99 -17.13
CA GLY A 712 -8.61 -4.67 -16.42
C GLY A 712 -8.67 -4.96 -14.93
N ALA A 713 -7.51 -4.87 -14.30
CA ALA A 713 -7.37 -4.84 -12.85
C ALA A 713 -7.22 -3.39 -12.38
N GLN A 714 -7.67 -3.11 -11.16
CA GLN A 714 -7.56 -1.81 -10.52
C GLN A 714 -7.28 -1.99 -9.02
N VAL A 715 -6.56 -1.04 -8.44
CA VAL A 715 -6.28 -0.99 -7.00
C VAL A 715 -6.11 0.47 -6.60
N GLY A 716 -6.42 0.77 -5.34
CA GLY A 716 -6.17 2.06 -4.75
C GLY A 716 -6.89 2.22 -3.42
N PRO A 717 -6.66 3.36 -2.75
CA PRO A 717 -7.18 3.63 -1.42
C PRO A 717 -8.69 3.89 -1.45
N ALA A 718 -9.35 3.42 -0.41
CA ALA A 718 -10.77 3.55 -0.13
C ALA A 718 -10.94 4.06 1.30
N THR A 719 -11.68 5.15 1.49
CA THR A 719 -12.10 5.61 2.80
C THR A 719 -13.53 5.14 3.04
N LEU A 720 -13.79 4.65 4.24
CA LEU A 720 -15.14 4.36 4.70
C LEU A 720 -15.57 5.53 5.59
N GLU A 721 -16.75 6.09 5.35
CA GLU A 721 -17.34 7.06 6.26
C GLU A 721 -18.69 6.53 6.77
N SER A 722 -18.95 6.70 8.06
CA SER A 722 -20.24 6.38 8.68
C SER A 722 -20.68 7.48 9.62
N ARG A 723 -21.79 8.12 9.28
CA ARG A 723 -22.49 9.02 10.20
C ARG A 723 -23.47 8.19 11.03
N LEU A 724 -23.18 8.09 12.32
CA LEU A 724 -24.02 7.43 13.31
C LEU A 724 -24.96 8.43 13.96
N SER A 725 -26.23 8.05 14.10
CA SER A 725 -27.17 8.78 14.95
C SER A 725 -28.08 7.83 15.72
N GLY A 726 -28.49 8.22 16.93
CA GLY A 726 -29.33 7.34 17.73
C GLY A 726 -29.44 7.71 19.20
N TYR A 727 -29.68 6.68 20.01
CA TYR A 727 -29.84 6.79 21.46
C TYR A 727 -29.08 5.70 22.21
N HIS A 728 -28.28 6.15 23.16
CA HIS A 728 -27.57 5.34 24.13
C HIS A 728 -28.30 5.33 25.48
N ILE A 729 -28.64 4.16 26.00
CA ILE A 729 -29.08 3.96 27.39
C ILE A 729 -27.90 3.39 28.18
N ASP A 730 -27.54 3.95 29.32
CA ASP A 730 -26.44 3.44 30.16
C ASP A 730 -26.95 2.47 31.24
N SER A 731 -26.08 1.58 31.72
CA SER A 731 -26.46 0.54 32.69
C SER A 731 -27.11 1.12 33.95
N GLY A 732 -28.22 0.51 34.38
CA GLY A 732 -29.06 1.00 35.49
C GLY A 732 -29.97 2.19 35.16
N SER A 733 -29.93 2.72 33.93
CA SER A 733 -30.84 3.78 33.44
C SER A 733 -31.93 3.22 32.53
N THR A 734 -33.01 3.98 32.40
CA THR A 734 -34.06 3.82 31.36
C THR A 734 -34.25 5.11 30.55
N THR A 735 -33.37 6.11 30.73
CA THR A 735 -33.44 7.40 30.03
C THR A 735 -32.54 7.37 28.79
N PRO A 736 -33.10 7.47 27.57
CA PRO A 736 -32.32 7.58 26.34
C PRO A 736 -31.48 8.85 26.33
N LYS A 737 -30.19 8.73 26.02
CA LYS A 737 -29.28 9.85 25.79
C LYS A 737 -28.97 9.92 24.30
N SER A 738 -29.26 11.05 23.66
CA SER A 738 -28.98 11.25 22.23
C SER A 738 -27.50 11.05 21.92
N PHE A 739 -27.20 10.46 20.77
CA PHE A 739 -25.85 10.28 20.24
C PHE A 739 -25.78 10.67 18.77
N ILE A 740 -24.71 11.34 18.40
CA ILE A 740 -24.30 11.62 17.01
C ILE A 740 -22.77 11.44 16.97
N GLY A 741 -22.26 10.77 15.94
CA GLY A 741 -20.82 10.63 15.70
C GLY A 741 -20.54 10.46 14.20
N ASP A 742 -19.64 11.26 13.66
CA ASP A 742 -19.11 11.11 12.30
C ASP A 742 -17.77 10.36 12.39
N PHE A 743 -17.72 9.13 11.86
CA PHE A 743 -16.56 8.23 11.93
C PHE A 743 -16.00 7.94 10.54
N SER A 744 -14.68 7.87 10.42
CA SER A 744 -14.02 7.46 9.19
C SER A 744 -12.57 7.03 9.44
N ASP A 745 -12.15 6.04 8.66
CA ASP A 745 -10.77 5.60 8.48
C ASP A 745 -10.63 5.02 7.05
N GLN A 746 -9.41 4.64 6.68
CA GLN A 746 -9.00 4.24 5.34
C GLN A 746 -8.69 2.74 5.21
N GLY A 747 -8.45 2.33 3.98
CA GLY A 747 -8.02 1.00 3.58
C GLY A 747 -7.81 0.98 2.08
N TRP A 748 -7.78 -0.20 1.48
CA TRP A 748 -7.58 -0.36 0.04
C TRP A 748 -8.74 -1.13 -0.59
N ALA A 749 -8.85 -1.02 -1.91
CA ALA A 749 -9.86 -1.72 -2.70
C ALA A 749 -9.29 -2.28 -4.01
N PRO A 750 -8.56 -3.41 -3.95
CA PRO A 750 -8.18 -4.15 -5.15
C PRO A 750 -9.41 -4.80 -5.80
N GLY A 751 -9.45 -4.78 -7.13
CA GLY A 751 -10.61 -5.24 -7.89
C GLY A 751 -10.37 -5.37 -9.39
N ALA A 752 -11.45 -5.71 -10.11
CA ALA A 752 -11.45 -5.87 -11.55
C ALA A 752 -12.67 -5.20 -12.19
N PHE A 753 -12.49 -4.75 -13.43
CA PHE A 753 -13.55 -4.15 -14.25
C PHE A 753 -13.66 -4.83 -15.60
N PHE A 754 -14.89 -4.90 -16.12
CA PHE A 754 -15.21 -5.39 -17.46
C PHE A 754 -16.31 -4.53 -18.07
N GLY A 755 -16.17 -4.09 -19.32
CA GLY A 755 -17.16 -3.23 -19.94
C GLY A 755 -17.19 -3.29 -21.46
N TYR A 756 -18.14 -2.54 -22.02
CA TYR A 756 -18.26 -2.30 -23.46
C TYR A 756 -18.41 -0.80 -23.72
N GLY A 757 -17.63 -0.29 -24.68
CA GLY A 757 -17.59 1.12 -25.06
C GLY A 757 -18.10 1.38 -26.47
N PHE A 758 -18.83 2.48 -26.65
CA PHE A 758 -19.29 3.03 -27.92
C PHE A 758 -18.67 4.41 -28.13
N ASN A 759 -17.94 4.61 -29.23
CA ASN A 759 -17.42 5.93 -29.62
C ASN A 759 -18.33 6.60 -30.66
N LEU A 760 -18.60 7.89 -30.45
CA LEU A 760 -19.40 8.79 -31.27
C LEU A 760 -18.54 10.02 -31.58
N GLU A 761 -17.68 9.88 -32.60
CA GLU A 761 -16.58 10.81 -32.91
C GLU A 761 -15.59 10.99 -31.75
N ARG A 762 -15.81 12.01 -30.90
CA ARG A 762 -15.03 12.28 -29.68
C ARG A 762 -15.81 11.99 -28.39
N TRP A 763 -17.11 11.75 -28.47
CA TRP A 763 -17.92 11.37 -27.31
C TRP A 763 -17.85 9.87 -27.10
N TYR A 764 -17.74 9.45 -25.85
CA TYR A 764 -17.76 8.06 -25.44
C TYR A 764 -18.99 7.79 -24.57
N LEU A 765 -19.65 6.66 -24.82
CA LEU A 765 -20.65 6.08 -23.93
C LEU A 765 -20.26 4.64 -23.62
N GLY A 766 -20.23 4.26 -22.35
CA GLY A 766 -19.85 2.92 -21.93
C GLY A 766 -20.80 2.34 -20.89
N VAL A 767 -20.87 1.01 -20.86
CA VAL A 767 -21.40 0.24 -19.73
C VAL A 767 -20.25 -0.53 -19.12
N GLU A 768 -20.11 -0.48 -17.80
CA GLU A 768 -19.03 -1.14 -17.06
C GLU A 768 -19.61 -1.90 -15.87
N LEU A 769 -19.11 -3.11 -15.65
CA LEU A 769 -19.29 -3.91 -14.44
C LEU A 769 -17.99 -3.88 -13.64
N GLU A 770 -18.09 -3.84 -12.32
CA GLU A 770 -16.96 -3.86 -11.41
C GLU A 770 -17.21 -4.81 -10.23
N ALA A 771 -16.11 -5.37 -9.70
CA ALA A 771 -16.09 -6.08 -8.43
C ALA A 771 -14.78 -5.77 -7.71
N ASN A 772 -14.85 -5.43 -6.44
CA ASN A 772 -13.73 -5.02 -5.59
C ASN A 772 -13.84 -5.74 -4.24
N THR A 773 -12.72 -6.20 -3.68
CA THR A 773 -12.63 -6.50 -2.24
C THR A 773 -12.24 -5.22 -1.51
N SER A 774 -12.39 -5.15 -0.18
CA SER A 774 -11.84 -4.04 0.60
C SER A 774 -11.61 -4.41 2.07
N ASP A 775 -10.81 -3.59 2.72
CA ASP A 775 -10.46 -3.58 4.15
C ASP A 775 -10.93 -2.32 4.84
N ALA A 776 -11.38 -1.31 4.08
CA ALA A 776 -11.73 0.00 4.58
C ALA A 776 -12.72 -0.13 5.73
N ARG A 777 -12.22 0.13 6.93
CA ARG A 777 -12.90 0.01 8.21
C ARG A 777 -12.90 1.37 8.91
N TRP A 778 -13.58 1.44 10.04
CA TRP A 778 -13.24 2.36 11.11
C TRP A 778 -13.73 1.76 12.43
N GLU A 779 -13.18 2.22 13.55
CA GLU A 779 -13.55 1.77 14.88
C GLU A 779 -13.56 2.85 15.97
N HIS A 780 -14.29 2.54 17.03
CA HIS A 780 -14.26 3.20 18.33
C HIS A 780 -14.19 2.14 19.42
N ILE A 781 -13.04 2.02 20.09
CA ILE A 781 -12.75 1.04 21.16
C ILE A 781 -12.67 1.75 22.51
N ARG A 782 -13.18 1.14 23.59
CA ARG A 782 -13.23 1.74 24.93
C ARG A 782 -12.91 0.72 26.03
N GLU A 783 -11.62 0.52 26.27
CA GLU A 783 -11.14 -0.33 27.37
C GLU A 783 -11.43 0.30 28.74
N GLN A 784 -12.31 -0.32 29.53
CA GLN A 784 -12.56 0.08 30.92
C GLN A 784 -12.57 -1.10 31.89
N PRO A 785 -11.75 -1.06 32.95
CA PRO A 785 -11.84 -2.01 34.06
C PRO A 785 -13.27 -2.08 34.60
N GLY A 786 -13.82 -3.30 34.64
CA GLY A 786 -15.21 -3.53 35.06
C GLY A 786 -16.28 -3.37 33.96
N GLY A 787 -15.89 -3.24 32.68
CA GLY A 787 -16.81 -3.42 31.55
C GLY A 787 -17.69 -2.21 31.19
N GLY A 788 -17.18 -0.99 31.40
CA GLY A 788 -17.88 0.28 31.13
C GLY A 788 -17.82 0.76 29.66
N GLY A 789 -17.76 -0.16 28.70
CA GLY A 789 -17.46 0.09 27.29
C GLY A 789 -18.65 0.39 26.37
N ARG A 790 -18.30 0.72 25.13
CA ARG A 790 -19.10 0.70 23.91
C ARG A 790 -18.09 0.66 22.79
N ASP A 791 -17.97 -0.51 22.19
CA ASP A 791 -16.87 -0.85 21.30
C ASP A 791 -17.53 -1.24 19.97
N PHE A 792 -17.32 -0.45 18.94
CA PHE A 792 -18.11 -0.55 17.72
C PHE A 792 -17.33 -0.11 16.49
N SER A 793 -17.58 -0.78 15.38
CA SER A 793 -16.85 -0.63 14.13
C SER A 793 -17.75 -0.96 12.94
N VAL A 794 -17.37 -0.46 11.77
CA VAL A 794 -17.90 -0.90 10.48
C VAL A 794 -16.73 -1.22 9.57
N GLU A 795 -16.75 -2.38 8.92
CA GLU A 795 -15.76 -2.79 7.92
C GLU A 795 -16.47 -3.07 6.60
N LYS A 796 -15.95 -2.50 5.50
CA LYS A 796 -16.42 -2.82 4.15
C LYS A 796 -15.64 -4.01 3.58
N LYS A 797 -16.22 -5.22 3.64
CA LYS A 797 -15.58 -6.45 3.12
C LYS A 797 -15.46 -6.50 1.59
N SER A 798 -16.42 -5.98 0.82
CA SER A 798 -16.41 -6.02 -0.66
C SER A 798 -17.51 -5.17 -1.31
N ASP A 799 -17.38 -4.88 -2.61
CA ASP A 799 -18.51 -4.45 -3.45
C ASP A 799 -18.51 -5.06 -4.85
N TYR A 800 -19.69 -5.05 -5.48
CA TYR A 800 -19.83 -5.26 -6.92
C TYR A 800 -20.94 -4.38 -7.48
N GLY A 801 -20.85 -4.00 -8.76
CA GLY A 801 -21.82 -3.09 -9.34
C GLY A 801 -21.74 -2.91 -10.85
N GLY A 802 -22.58 -1.99 -11.34
CA GLY A 802 -22.64 -1.61 -12.75
C GLY A 802 -22.85 -0.11 -12.92
N SER A 803 -22.06 0.51 -13.80
CA SER A 803 -22.12 1.95 -14.09
C SER A 803 -22.31 2.24 -15.58
N LEU A 804 -22.96 3.38 -15.85
CA LEU A 804 -22.93 4.06 -17.13
C LEU A 804 -21.79 5.09 -17.09
N ARG A 805 -21.00 5.12 -18.16
CA ARG A 805 -19.86 6.03 -18.33
C ARG A 805 -20.11 6.95 -19.52
N ALA A 806 -19.88 8.25 -19.35
CA ALA A 806 -19.97 9.24 -20.41
C ALA A 806 -18.68 10.06 -20.44
N GLY A 807 -18.04 10.16 -21.61
CA GLY A 807 -16.70 10.74 -21.72
C GLY A 807 -16.42 11.51 -23.00
N TYR A 808 -15.26 12.17 -23.02
CA TYR A 808 -14.74 12.95 -24.13
C TYR A 808 -13.26 12.62 -24.38
N SER A 809 -12.96 12.24 -25.63
CA SER A 809 -11.62 11.88 -26.10
C SER A 809 -10.90 13.10 -26.67
N PHE A 810 -9.76 13.44 -26.07
CA PHE A 810 -8.91 14.58 -26.44
C PHE A 810 -8.03 14.27 -27.66
N ARG A 811 -7.29 15.26 -28.18
CA ARG A 811 -6.37 15.08 -29.35
C ARG A 811 -5.18 14.15 -29.07
N ASN A 812 -4.88 13.92 -27.80
CA ASN A 812 -3.92 12.91 -27.33
C ASN A 812 -4.57 11.52 -27.11
N ALA A 813 -5.87 11.38 -27.42
CA ALA A 813 -6.72 10.25 -27.13
C ALA A 813 -6.70 9.77 -25.66
N THR A 814 -6.34 10.62 -24.71
CA THR A 814 -6.84 10.47 -23.33
C THR A 814 -8.34 10.72 -23.37
N MET A 815 -9.09 9.84 -22.72
CA MET A 815 -10.52 10.00 -22.51
C MET A 815 -10.76 10.44 -21.07
N LEU A 816 -11.28 11.65 -20.87
CA LEU A 816 -11.89 12.01 -19.58
C LEU A 816 -13.32 11.50 -19.56
N TYR A 817 -13.80 11.01 -18.43
CA TYR A 817 -15.17 10.53 -18.28
C TYR A 817 -15.75 10.85 -16.90
N VAL A 818 -17.08 10.88 -16.84
CA VAL A 818 -17.87 10.75 -15.62
C VAL A 818 -18.56 9.39 -15.60
N ARG A 819 -18.81 8.86 -14.41
CA ARG A 819 -19.53 7.60 -14.19
C ARG A 819 -20.66 7.78 -13.18
N ALA A 820 -21.76 7.07 -13.40
CA ALA A 820 -22.88 6.97 -12.47
C ALA A 820 -23.44 5.54 -12.52
N GLY A 821 -23.66 4.91 -11.38
CA GLY A 821 -24.02 3.49 -11.30
C GLY A 821 -24.67 3.08 -10.00
N MET A 822 -25.07 1.81 -9.97
CA MET A 822 -25.58 1.13 -8.78
C MET A 822 -24.57 0.07 -8.35
N VAL A 823 -24.26 0.03 -7.06
CA VAL A 823 -23.38 -0.96 -6.44
C VAL A 823 -24.11 -1.69 -5.31
N ARG A 824 -23.56 -2.83 -4.89
CA ARG A 824 -23.90 -3.51 -3.63
C ARG A 824 -22.62 -3.71 -2.84
N GLY A 825 -22.55 -3.05 -1.68
CA GLY A 825 -21.46 -3.20 -0.73
C GLY A 825 -21.86 -4.21 0.36
N ARG A 826 -20.91 -5.04 0.77
CA ARG A 826 -21.04 -5.89 1.95
C ARG A 826 -20.28 -5.25 3.10
N PHE A 827 -20.98 -5.00 4.20
CA PHE A 827 -20.42 -4.39 5.40
C PHE A 827 -20.57 -5.35 6.56
N ASN A 828 -19.54 -5.48 7.40
CA ASN A 828 -19.73 -6.00 8.74
C ASN A 828 -19.91 -4.83 9.71
N THR A 829 -20.67 -5.04 10.78
CA THR A 829 -20.89 -4.02 11.81
C THR A 829 -20.92 -4.68 13.18
N THR A 830 -19.92 -4.36 13.98
CA THR A 830 -19.77 -4.82 15.36
C THR A 830 -20.26 -3.73 16.30
N TYR A 831 -21.03 -4.10 17.33
CA TYR A 831 -21.46 -3.21 18.39
C TYR A 831 -21.59 -3.97 19.72
N ASN A 832 -20.54 -3.84 20.54
CA ASN A 832 -20.39 -4.32 21.89
C ASN A 832 -20.89 -3.25 22.90
N LYS A 833 -21.37 -3.69 24.07
CA LYS A 833 -21.88 -2.82 25.14
C LYS A 833 -21.47 -3.36 26.52
N GLY A 834 -20.16 -3.48 26.75
CA GLY A 834 -19.58 -4.05 27.96
C GLY A 834 -19.71 -5.57 28.01
N VAL A 835 -19.40 -6.21 29.15
CA VAL A 835 -19.14 -7.66 29.29
C VAL A 835 -20.30 -8.65 29.05
N SER A 836 -21.30 -8.31 28.23
CA SER A 836 -22.53 -9.10 28.00
C SER A 836 -22.57 -9.73 26.60
N THR A 837 -21.56 -10.55 26.27
CA THR A 837 -21.33 -11.17 24.94
C THR A 837 -22.59 -11.69 24.23
N GLY A 838 -23.47 -12.40 24.95
CA GLY A 838 -24.71 -12.95 24.40
C GLY A 838 -25.78 -11.95 23.95
N GLN A 839 -25.49 -10.64 23.88
CA GLN A 839 -26.40 -9.57 23.43
C GLN A 839 -25.74 -8.54 22.49
N PHE A 840 -24.53 -8.82 21.98
CA PHE A 840 -23.83 -7.96 21.02
C PHE A 840 -24.53 -7.94 19.66
N ILE A 841 -24.20 -6.94 18.84
CA ILE A 841 -24.38 -7.03 17.40
C ILE A 841 -23.03 -7.40 16.81
N ASP A 842 -22.97 -8.55 16.15
CA ASP A 842 -22.11 -8.77 15.00
C ASP A 842 -23.06 -9.09 13.85
N ARG A 843 -22.93 -8.37 12.73
CA ARG A 843 -23.86 -8.50 11.60
C ARG A 843 -23.23 -8.06 10.29
N THR A 844 -23.21 -9.00 9.34
CA THR A 844 -22.91 -8.69 7.95
C THR A 844 -24.18 -8.26 7.19
N ASP A 845 -24.23 -7.01 6.74
CA ASP A 845 -25.28 -6.48 5.87
C ASP A 845 -24.83 -6.40 4.41
N THR A 846 -25.79 -6.28 3.48
CA THR A 846 -25.52 -6.00 2.05
C THR A 846 -26.39 -4.84 1.57
N LEU A 847 -25.80 -3.65 1.56
CA LEU A 847 -26.46 -2.38 1.26
C LEU A 847 -26.36 -2.09 -0.25
N SER A 848 -27.43 -1.57 -0.86
CA SER A 848 -27.33 -0.98 -2.20
C SER A 848 -26.74 0.43 -2.08
N GLY A 849 -26.01 0.90 -3.09
CA GLY A 849 -25.47 2.26 -3.10
C GLY A 849 -25.49 2.90 -4.48
N VAL A 850 -25.60 4.22 -4.50
CA VAL A 850 -25.46 5.05 -5.71
C VAL A 850 -24.02 5.52 -5.78
N ARG A 851 -23.26 5.01 -6.77
CA ARG A 851 -21.86 5.38 -7.00
C ARG A 851 -21.78 6.40 -8.13
N THR A 852 -21.11 7.53 -7.88
CA THR A 852 -20.83 8.58 -8.87
C THR A 852 -19.34 8.89 -8.91
N GLY A 853 -18.81 9.42 -10.01
CA GLY A 853 -17.38 9.67 -10.09
C GLY A 853 -16.88 10.24 -11.42
N PHE A 854 -15.57 10.42 -11.50
CA PHE A 854 -14.86 10.90 -12.69
C PHE A 854 -13.53 10.17 -12.88
N GLY A 855 -12.95 10.24 -14.07
CA GLY A 855 -11.65 9.63 -14.33
C GLY A 855 -11.04 9.95 -15.70
N ALA A 856 -9.84 9.42 -15.91
CA ALA A 856 -9.09 9.45 -17.16
C ALA A 856 -8.66 8.04 -17.58
N GLU A 857 -8.91 7.66 -18.84
CA GLU A 857 -8.20 6.56 -19.49
C GLU A 857 -7.10 7.13 -20.39
N ILE A 858 -5.85 6.78 -20.11
CA ILE A 858 -4.65 7.26 -20.81
C ILE A 858 -4.09 6.11 -21.64
N PRO A 859 -4.05 6.20 -22.99
CA PRO A 859 -3.49 5.13 -23.81
C PRO A 859 -1.97 5.01 -23.59
N VAL A 860 -1.51 3.78 -23.32
CA VAL A 860 -0.08 3.43 -23.15
C VAL A 860 0.38 2.33 -24.13
N GLY A 861 -0.43 2.08 -25.16
CA GLY A 861 -0.19 1.18 -26.27
C GLY A 861 -1.43 1.09 -27.15
N ASP A 862 -1.39 0.25 -28.19
CA ASP A 862 -2.47 0.14 -29.18
C ASP A 862 -3.79 -0.37 -28.57
N ALA A 863 -3.69 -1.31 -27.63
CA ALA A 863 -4.82 -1.93 -26.91
C ALA A 863 -4.84 -1.61 -25.40
N THR A 864 -3.79 -0.99 -24.85
CA THR A 864 -3.60 -0.82 -23.41
C THR A 864 -3.80 0.61 -22.93
N PHE A 865 -4.37 0.77 -21.74
CA PHE A 865 -4.54 2.06 -21.09
C PHE A 865 -4.29 1.99 -19.59
N LEU A 866 -3.70 3.07 -19.05
CA LEU A 866 -3.77 3.36 -17.62
C LEU A 866 -5.11 4.04 -17.32
N ARG A 867 -5.68 3.76 -16.16
CA ARG A 867 -6.91 4.35 -15.64
C ARG A 867 -6.60 5.10 -14.34
N PHE A 868 -7.12 6.32 -14.24
CA PHE A 868 -7.28 7.06 -12.99
C PHE A 868 -8.80 7.21 -12.79
N ASP A 869 -9.38 6.64 -11.74
CA ASP A 869 -10.82 6.63 -11.50
C ASP A 869 -11.08 7.00 -10.03
N PHE A 870 -11.84 8.06 -9.80
CA PHE A 870 -12.37 8.43 -8.49
C PHE A 870 -13.87 8.23 -8.46
N THR A 871 -14.37 7.62 -7.38
CA THR A 871 -15.80 7.50 -7.11
C THR A 871 -16.15 7.78 -5.66
N HIS A 872 -17.22 8.55 -5.46
CA HIS A 872 -17.94 8.67 -4.21
C HIS A 872 -19.21 7.81 -4.26
N THR A 873 -19.49 7.05 -3.20
CA THR A 873 -20.64 6.16 -3.07
C THR A 873 -21.47 6.53 -1.86
N ILE A 874 -22.79 6.68 -2.02
CA ILE A 874 -23.73 6.79 -0.89
C ILE A 874 -24.55 5.50 -0.82
N TYR A 875 -24.58 4.84 0.34
CA TYR A 875 -25.32 3.61 0.57
C TYR A 875 -26.70 3.84 1.20
N GLU A 876 -27.58 2.84 1.13
CA GLU A 876 -28.84 2.81 1.88
C GLU A 876 -28.57 2.74 3.39
N SER A 877 -29.21 3.60 4.20
CA SER A 877 -29.06 3.58 5.66
C SER A 877 -29.57 2.28 6.27
N PHE A 878 -28.97 1.87 7.39
CA PHE A 878 -29.45 0.74 8.18
C PHE A 878 -29.52 1.08 9.67
N SER A 879 -30.28 0.28 10.41
CA SER A 879 -30.38 0.45 11.87
C SER A 879 -30.45 -0.88 12.61
N PHE A 880 -30.25 -0.82 13.92
CA PHE A 880 -30.52 -1.90 14.85
C PHE A 880 -30.94 -1.38 16.23
N VAL A 881 -31.49 -2.30 17.04
CA VAL A 881 -31.82 -2.08 18.45
C VAL A 881 -31.23 -3.24 19.24
N THR A 882 -30.37 -2.97 20.22
CA THR A 882 -29.67 -4.03 20.98
C THR A 882 -30.57 -4.64 22.05
N GLY A 883 -30.42 -5.94 22.34
CA GLY A 883 -31.33 -6.67 23.25
C GLY A 883 -31.16 -6.37 24.75
N HIS A 884 -30.11 -5.63 25.11
CA HIS A 884 -29.64 -5.41 26.48
C HIS A 884 -30.75 -5.07 27.49
N GLY A 885 -30.73 -5.78 28.63
CA GLY A 885 -31.74 -5.64 29.69
C GLY A 885 -33.15 -6.09 29.27
N GLY A 886 -33.28 -6.99 28.28
CA GLY A 886 -34.57 -7.41 27.74
C GLY A 886 -35.28 -6.28 26.99
N GLY A 887 -34.51 -5.43 26.30
CA GLY A 887 -34.98 -4.22 25.64
C GLY A 887 -35.11 -2.98 26.54
N ALA A 888 -35.08 -3.13 27.87
CA ALA A 888 -35.21 -2.00 28.79
C ALA A 888 -33.93 -1.13 28.92
N ASN A 889 -32.79 -1.66 28.48
CA ASN A 889 -31.50 -0.98 28.35
C ASN A 889 -30.98 -1.11 26.91
N ALA A 890 -31.89 -1.08 25.93
CA ALA A 890 -31.54 -1.14 24.52
C ALA A 890 -30.87 0.16 24.06
N ASP A 891 -29.80 0.03 23.29
CA ASP A 891 -29.35 1.13 22.42
C ASP A 891 -30.04 1.00 21.06
N SER A 892 -30.32 2.13 20.42
CA SER A 892 -30.98 2.20 19.11
C SER A 892 -30.15 3.10 18.21
N MET A 893 -29.61 2.55 17.12
CA MET A 893 -28.62 3.19 16.27
C MET A 893 -29.01 3.10 14.80
N GLU A 894 -28.80 4.19 14.07
CA GLU A 894 -28.89 4.29 12.61
C GLU A 894 -27.52 4.72 12.05
N PHE A 895 -27.13 4.12 10.93
CA PHE A 895 -25.85 4.26 10.25
C PHE A 895 -26.08 4.70 8.81
N ASP A 896 -25.61 5.90 8.48
CA ASP A 896 -25.52 6.43 7.11
C ASP A 896 -24.08 6.20 6.60
N ASN A 897 -23.87 5.19 5.74
CA ASN A 897 -22.55 4.88 5.19
C ASN A 897 -22.31 5.53 3.82
N SER A 898 -21.11 6.07 3.62
CA SER A 898 -20.54 6.43 2.33
C SER A 898 -19.15 5.83 2.13
N GLU A 899 -18.59 6.03 0.94
CA GLU A 899 -17.22 5.66 0.61
C GLU A 899 -16.67 6.65 -0.41
N ASN A 900 -15.43 7.09 -0.21
CA ASN A 900 -14.61 7.72 -1.25
C ASN A 900 -13.48 6.77 -1.71
N LEU A 901 -13.44 6.46 -3.00
CA LEU A 901 -12.60 5.42 -3.59
C LEU A 901 -11.79 5.98 -4.76
N PHE A 902 -10.46 5.99 -4.64
CA PHE A 902 -9.54 6.34 -5.72
C PHE A 902 -8.83 5.11 -6.25
N ARG A 903 -8.70 4.97 -7.58
CA ARG A 903 -8.17 3.77 -8.22
C ARG A 903 -7.21 4.07 -9.36
N LEU A 904 -6.05 3.43 -9.31
CA LEU A 904 -5.15 3.25 -10.45
C LEU A 904 -5.47 1.89 -11.10
N GLY A 905 -5.66 1.86 -12.42
CA GLY A 905 -5.98 0.62 -13.14
C GLY A 905 -5.16 0.42 -14.41
N LEU A 906 -5.01 -0.84 -14.81
CA LEU A 906 -4.41 -1.24 -16.10
C LEU A 906 -5.46 -2.00 -16.91
N GLY A 907 -5.91 -1.40 -18.00
CA GLY A 907 -6.95 -1.94 -18.87
C GLY A 907 -6.44 -2.35 -20.26
N PHE A 908 -7.10 -3.34 -20.82
CA PHE A 908 -6.92 -3.87 -22.18
C PHE A 908 -8.25 -3.76 -22.94
N ARG A 909 -8.20 -3.39 -24.21
CA ARG A 909 -9.33 -3.41 -25.16
C ARG A 909 -9.18 -4.60 -26.12
N PHE A 910 -10.31 -5.20 -26.54
CA PHE A 910 -10.37 -6.44 -27.32
C PHE A 910 -11.00 -6.25 -28.71
#